data_AF-A0AAP9E7X4-F1
#
_entry.id   AF-A0AAP9E7X4-F1
#
_cell.length_a   1.000
_cell.length_b   1.000
_cell.length_c   1.000
_cell.angle_alpha   90.00
_cell.angle_beta   90.00
_cell.angle_gamma   90.00
#
_symmetry.space_group_name_H-M   'P 1'
#
loop_
_entity.id
_entity.type
_entity.pdbx_description
1 polymer ?
#
loop_
_entity_poly.entity_id
_entity_poly.type
_entity_poly.pdbx_seq_one_letter_code
_entity_poly.pdbx_strand_id
1 'polypeptide(L)'
;MGSVWRQIGVTSRHSVKDTFMTSILSSLSAVQISKLSTATIASLTSEDVNALDSTKIKALSSSQIASLSTDNLALFSSEDLRAISVSAFKGLTLTQIAKLSSAQIGGLSASQVTALYTSQIDALSTDQIKALNSAQVAGLSSAQVATLNSSELALFSTDEIKAISANAIAGLSAAALAALSTENAAALTKSQIAALSSTQLNALSSDSLATFSADEVKAISTKLLAGLDVSKLSTGNIAALSRTQISALSSAQFAALSTDQIKALNSDQVAGLSSAQVATLNSSELALFSTDEIKAISANAIAGLTLTGLGTENAAALTKTQIAGLSSTQLNALSSDSLATFSADEVKAISTKALAGIDVTKLSTGNIAALSRTQAAALSSAQFAALSTDQIKALTSDQVAGLSSAQVATLNSSELALFSSDEIKAISANAIAGLSAAALAGLGTENAAALTKTQIAGLSSAQLNALSSDNLATFSADEVKAISTRALAGLDASKLSTGNIAALSRTQISALSSTQFAALSTDQIKALNSDQVAGLSSAQVATLNSSELALFSTDEIKAISANAIAGLTLTGLGTENAAALTKTQIAGLSSTQLNALSSDSLATFSADEVKAISTKALAGIDVTKLSTGNIAALSRTQAAALSSAQFAALSTDQIKALNSDQVAGLSSAQVATLSSSELALFSTDEIKAISANAIAGLTLTGLGTENAAALTKTQIAGLSSTQLNALSSDSLATFSADEVKAISTKALAGLDVSKLSTGNIAALSRTQAAALSTAQFAALSTDQITALGSDQVAGLSSAQVATLSSSELALFSTDEIKAISANAIAGLSAAALAGLGTANAAALTKTQIAGLSSAQLGALSSDSLATFSTDEVKAISTKALAGLDASKLSTDNVAALSKAQASALSSAQFAALSTDQIKALNSDQVAGLSSAQIATLNSSELALFSTDEIKAISANAVAGLSTAAIGGLNSAQAGALSPQQLKVMNDAQVEAVIKAYKAV
;
A
#
# COMPACT_ATOMS: atom_id res chain seq x y z
N MET A 1 -98.58 67.06 80.91
CA MET A 1 -98.11 67.89 82.05
C MET A 1 -96.74 68.47 81.69
N GLY A 2 -96.33 69.66 82.13
CA GLY A 2 -96.74 70.40 83.32
C GLY A 2 -95.87 70.01 84.52
N SER A 3 -95.44 70.90 85.40
CA SER A 3 -95.79 72.33 85.55
C SER A 3 -94.77 73.05 86.44
N VAL A 4 -94.81 74.40 86.42
CA VAL A 4 -94.56 75.30 87.57
C VAL A 4 -93.20 75.11 88.29
N TRP A 5 -92.20 75.94 87.96
CA TRP A 5 -91.93 77.22 88.66
C TRP A 5 -91.61 77.11 90.16
N ARG A 6 -90.44 77.67 90.53
CA ARG A 6 -90.27 78.48 91.74
C ARG A 6 -89.38 79.69 91.45
N GLN A 7 -89.08 80.50 92.47
CA GLN A 7 -89.17 81.95 92.37
C GLN A 7 -88.46 82.64 93.56
N ILE A 8 -88.22 83.95 93.45
CA ILE A 8 -87.77 84.90 94.51
C ILE A 8 -86.25 84.81 94.81
N GLY A 9 -85.48 85.90 95.01
CA GLY A 9 -85.73 87.35 94.89
C GLY A 9 -84.39 88.15 95.02
N VAL A 10 -84.20 89.32 94.39
CA VAL A 10 -84.51 90.69 94.91
C VAL A 10 -83.82 90.96 96.26
N THR A 11 -82.86 91.90 96.45
CA THR A 11 -82.85 93.37 96.18
C THR A 11 -81.45 93.92 95.77
N SER A 12 -81.17 95.21 95.49
CA SER A 12 -81.84 96.32 94.76
C SER A 12 -81.32 97.72 95.23
N ARG A 13 -80.45 98.39 94.46
CA ARG A 13 -80.12 99.86 94.50
C ARG A 13 -79.41 100.23 93.19
N HIS A 14 -80.01 100.98 92.26
CA HIS A 14 -80.20 102.44 92.22
C HIS A 14 -78.90 103.28 92.21
N SER A 15 -78.44 103.67 91.02
CA SER A 15 -78.43 105.08 90.58
C SER A 15 -78.39 105.15 89.04
N VAL A 16 -78.80 106.27 88.44
CA VAL A 16 -78.96 106.44 86.98
C VAL A 16 -77.90 107.39 86.44
N LYS A 17 -77.28 107.05 85.29
CA LYS A 17 -76.85 108.02 84.28
C LYS A 17 -76.53 107.41 82.90
N ASP A 18 -76.85 108.20 81.88
CA ASP A 18 -76.24 108.31 80.55
C ASP A 18 -76.16 107.07 79.62
N THR A 19 -77.19 106.97 78.77
CA THR A 19 -77.15 106.78 77.29
C THR A 19 -76.09 105.86 76.66
N PHE A 20 -76.55 104.80 75.99
CA PHE A 20 -75.78 103.99 75.03
C PHE A 20 -75.15 104.85 73.91
N MET A 21 -73.81 104.80 73.76
CA MET A 21 -73.14 105.26 72.54
C MET A 21 -72.89 104.07 71.60
N THR A 22 -73.79 103.86 70.63
CA THR A 22 -73.50 102.94 69.53
C THR A 22 -72.25 103.40 68.76
N SER A 23 -71.18 102.60 68.74
CA SER A 23 -69.93 102.97 68.07
C SER A 23 -70.16 103.47 66.64
N ILE A 24 -69.42 104.52 66.26
CA ILE A 24 -69.45 105.09 64.91
C ILE A 24 -69.06 104.08 63.82
N LEU A 25 -68.28 103.03 64.15
CA LEU A 25 -67.91 101.97 63.20
C LEU A 25 -69.11 101.17 62.69
N SER A 26 -70.23 101.16 63.43
CA SER A 26 -71.50 100.60 62.94
C SER A 26 -71.95 101.24 61.62
N SER A 27 -71.75 102.55 61.46
CA SER A 27 -72.21 103.37 60.33
C SER A 27 -71.26 103.42 59.11
N LEU A 28 -70.02 102.97 59.26
CA LEU A 28 -69.00 103.06 58.20
C LEU A 28 -69.11 101.90 57.21
N SER A 29 -68.99 102.20 55.91
CA SER A 29 -68.83 101.15 54.89
C SER A 29 -67.47 100.46 55.01
N ALA A 30 -67.37 99.22 54.54
CA ALA A 30 -66.13 98.44 54.54
C ALA A 30 -64.96 99.17 53.82
N VAL A 31 -65.24 99.98 52.80
CA VAL A 31 -64.23 100.79 52.06
C VAL A 31 -63.78 102.04 52.85
N GLN A 32 -64.58 102.51 53.81
CA GLN A 32 -64.15 103.54 54.77
C GLN A 32 -63.31 102.92 55.89
N ILE A 33 -63.72 101.74 56.40
CA ILE A 33 -62.94 100.95 57.36
C ILE A 33 -61.53 100.63 56.82
N SER A 34 -61.41 100.20 55.56
CA SER A 34 -60.12 99.91 54.91
C SER A 34 -59.21 101.14 54.70
N LYS A 35 -59.68 102.35 55.03
CA LYS A 35 -58.93 103.62 54.92
C LYS A 35 -58.60 104.26 56.27
N LEU A 36 -59.06 103.68 57.39
CA LEU A 36 -58.70 104.16 58.73
C LEU A 36 -57.20 103.97 58.98
N SER A 37 -56.55 104.97 59.58
CA SER A 37 -55.12 104.87 59.89
C SER A 37 -54.85 103.77 60.92
N THR A 38 -53.65 103.18 60.91
CA THR A 38 -53.25 102.18 61.92
C THR A 38 -53.30 102.74 63.34
N ALA A 39 -53.00 104.03 63.52
CA ALA A 39 -53.18 104.72 64.80
C ALA A 39 -54.65 104.76 65.26
N THR A 40 -55.60 104.95 64.32
CA THR A 40 -57.04 104.91 64.60
C THR A 40 -57.51 103.51 64.97
N ILE A 41 -57.00 102.49 64.29
CA ILE A 41 -57.32 101.07 64.58
C ILE A 41 -56.71 100.61 65.93
N ALA A 42 -55.53 101.13 66.28
CA ALA A 42 -54.91 100.89 67.59
C ALA A 42 -55.67 101.56 68.76
N SER A 43 -56.35 102.68 68.52
CA SER A 43 -57.12 103.42 69.53
C SER A 43 -58.57 102.94 69.73
N LEU A 44 -59.01 101.89 69.03
CA LEU A 44 -60.39 101.39 69.17
C LEU A 44 -60.66 100.80 70.55
N THR A 45 -61.89 100.97 71.04
CA THR A 45 -62.37 100.31 72.26
C THR A 45 -62.97 98.95 71.98
N SER A 46 -63.21 98.16 73.03
CA SER A 46 -63.95 96.89 72.94
C SER A 46 -65.36 97.06 72.35
N GLU A 47 -66.02 98.19 72.59
CA GLU A 47 -67.35 98.50 72.04
C GLU A 47 -67.28 98.87 70.55
N ASP A 48 -66.21 99.53 70.10
CA ASP A 48 -65.96 99.76 68.67
C ASP A 48 -65.71 98.47 67.91
N VAL A 49 -64.92 97.57 68.49
CA VAL A 49 -64.52 96.30 67.86
C VAL A 49 -65.70 95.34 67.77
N ASN A 50 -66.57 95.31 68.77
CA ASN A 50 -67.85 94.59 68.73
C ASN A 50 -68.86 95.16 67.70
N ALA A 51 -68.64 96.37 67.16
CA ALA A 51 -69.47 96.98 66.12
C ALA A 51 -68.96 96.73 64.68
N LEU A 52 -67.88 95.96 64.54
CA LEU A 52 -67.36 95.49 63.26
C LEU A 52 -68.05 94.19 62.83
N ASP A 53 -68.86 94.24 61.78
CA ASP A 53 -69.35 93.03 61.11
C ASP A 53 -68.28 92.38 60.22
N SER A 54 -68.50 91.12 59.86
CA SER A 54 -67.61 90.33 59.00
C SER A 54 -67.26 90.99 57.66
N THR A 55 -68.10 91.86 57.11
CA THR A 55 -67.80 92.59 55.85
C THR A 55 -66.79 93.71 56.10
N LYS A 56 -66.91 94.41 57.23
CA LYS A 56 -65.94 95.42 57.68
C LYS A 56 -64.60 94.77 58.05
N ILE A 57 -64.62 93.68 58.81
CA ILE A 57 -63.41 92.93 59.22
C ILE A 57 -62.64 92.40 57.99
N LYS A 58 -63.36 91.86 57.00
CA LYS A 58 -62.77 91.37 55.74
C LYS A 58 -62.03 92.46 54.93
N ALA A 59 -62.41 93.72 55.10
CA ALA A 59 -61.82 94.87 54.41
C ALA A 59 -60.65 95.52 55.16
N LEU A 60 -60.34 95.09 56.39
CA LEU A 60 -59.11 95.51 57.07
C LEU A 60 -57.87 95.00 56.32
N SER A 61 -56.90 95.88 56.15
CA SER A 61 -55.58 95.54 55.58
C SER A 61 -54.67 94.88 56.62
N SER A 62 -53.59 94.22 56.16
CA SER A 62 -52.60 93.58 57.04
C SER A 62 -52.01 94.54 58.08
N SER A 63 -51.67 95.77 57.68
CA SER A 63 -51.15 96.79 58.59
C SER A 63 -52.18 97.26 59.63
N GLN A 64 -53.47 97.27 59.28
CA GLN A 64 -54.54 97.59 60.23
C GLN A 64 -54.76 96.45 61.22
N ILE A 65 -54.82 95.20 60.74
CA ILE A 65 -54.86 94.00 61.58
C ILE A 65 -53.67 93.98 62.56
N ALA A 66 -52.45 94.24 62.08
CA ALA A 66 -51.23 94.36 62.90
C ALA A 66 -51.30 95.43 64.00
N SER A 67 -52.18 96.43 63.85
CA SER A 67 -52.31 97.56 64.78
C SER A 67 -53.41 97.41 65.83
N LEU A 68 -54.29 96.39 65.73
CA LEU A 68 -55.27 96.11 66.79
C LEU A 68 -54.56 95.76 68.11
N SER A 69 -55.09 96.21 69.25
CA SER A 69 -54.62 95.74 70.55
C SER A 69 -54.88 94.23 70.71
N THR A 70 -54.08 93.55 71.53
CA THR A 70 -54.27 92.12 71.85
C THR A 70 -55.66 91.85 72.41
N ASP A 71 -56.13 92.76 73.24
CA ASP A 71 -57.35 92.60 74.03
C ASP A 71 -58.58 92.82 73.14
N ASN A 72 -58.48 93.70 72.14
CA ASN A 72 -59.47 93.86 71.08
C ASN A 72 -59.53 92.64 70.17
N LEU A 73 -58.38 92.12 69.72
CA LEU A 73 -58.35 90.94 68.85
C LEU A 73 -58.92 89.70 69.55
N ALA A 74 -58.71 89.57 70.86
CA ALA A 74 -59.26 88.49 71.67
C ALA A 74 -60.81 88.47 71.74
N LEU A 75 -61.50 89.59 71.41
CA LEU A 75 -62.96 89.66 71.36
C LEU A 75 -63.58 89.00 70.11
N PHE A 76 -62.81 88.89 69.02
CA PHE A 76 -63.31 88.33 67.75
C PHE A 76 -63.72 86.86 67.91
N SER A 77 -64.92 86.52 67.46
CA SER A 77 -65.32 85.12 67.34
C SER A 77 -64.51 84.38 66.26
N SER A 78 -64.61 83.05 66.24
CA SER A 78 -64.00 82.25 65.16
C SER A 78 -64.60 82.52 63.77
N GLU A 79 -65.80 83.12 63.68
CA GLU A 79 -66.36 83.62 62.41
C GLU A 79 -65.71 84.94 62.01
N ASP A 80 -65.50 85.85 62.97
CA ASP A 80 -64.85 87.15 62.73
C ASP A 80 -63.39 86.97 62.31
N LEU A 81 -62.65 86.08 62.97
CA LEU A 81 -61.30 85.70 62.55
C LEU A 81 -61.30 85.06 61.15
N ARG A 82 -62.28 84.22 60.81
CA ARG A 82 -62.47 83.68 59.46
C ARG A 82 -62.87 84.72 58.42
N ALA A 83 -63.45 85.85 58.84
CA ALA A 83 -63.79 86.95 57.95
C ALA A 83 -62.55 87.74 57.48
N ILE A 84 -61.50 87.83 58.31
CA ILE A 84 -60.23 88.49 57.97
C ILE A 84 -59.65 87.87 56.69
N SER A 85 -59.41 88.69 55.66
CA SER A 85 -58.86 88.22 54.39
C SER A 85 -57.50 87.53 54.58
N VAL A 86 -57.24 86.46 53.82
CA VAL A 86 -55.99 85.66 53.92
C VAL A 86 -54.73 86.53 53.78
N SER A 87 -54.79 87.58 52.94
CA SER A 87 -53.74 88.59 52.79
C SER A 87 -53.57 89.50 54.01
N ALA A 88 -54.65 89.84 54.71
CA ALA A 88 -54.60 90.65 55.93
C ALA A 88 -54.18 89.83 57.16
N PHE A 89 -54.56 88.55 57.20
CA PHE A 89 -54.25 87.62 58.30
C PHE A 89 -52.74 87.46 58.53
N LYS A 90 -51.93 87.52 57.46
CA LYS A 90 -50.45 87.57 57.53
C LYS A 90 -49.90 88.75 58.32
N GLY A 91 -50.69 89.82 58.53
CA GLY A 91 -50.29 91.00 59.29
C GLY A 91 -50.28 90.80 60.81
N LEU A 92 -50.87 89.71 61.32
CA LEU A 92 -50.92 89.46 62.77
C LEU A 92 -49.52 89.40 63.40
N THR A 93 -49.31 90.15 64.47
CA THR A 93 -48.05 90.15 65.20
C THR A 93 -47.93 88.91 66.10
N LEU A 94 -46.70 88.54 66.50
CA LEU A 94 -46.50 87.35 67.34
C LEU A 94 -47.22 87.48 68.70
N THR A 95 -47.28 88.69 69.26
CA THR A 95 -48.01 88.98 70.51
C THR A 95 -49.53 88.96 70.34
N GLN A 96 -50.05 89.27 69.15
CA GLN A 96 -51.47 89.08 68.82
C GLN A 96 -51.82 87.59 68.69
N ILE A 97 -50.99 86.81 68.01
CA ILE A 97 -51.21 85.37 67.81
C ILE A 97 -51.17 84.62 69.15
N ALA A 98 -50.16 84.88 69.99
CA ALA A 98 -50.05 84.30 71.34
C ALA A 98 -51.16 84.70 72.33
N LYS A 99 -52.13 85.53 71.90
CA LYS A 99 -53.30 85.97 72.69
C LYS A 99 -54.63 85.41 72.19
N LEU A 100 -54.66 84.73 71.05
CA LEU A 100 -55.84 84.00 70.58
C LEU A 100 -56.06 82.73 71.42
N SER A 101 -57.30 82.43 71.79
CA SER A 101 -57.63 81.17 72.45
C SER A 101 -57.51 79.97 71.50
N SER A 102 -57.37 78.76 72.06
CA SER A 102 -57.42 77.50 71.33
C SER A 102 -58.67 77.38 70.42
N ALA A 103 -59.84 77.83 70.89
CA ALA A 103 -61.08 77.79 70.10
C ALA A 103 -61.10 78.80 68.93
N GLN A 104 -60.37 79.92 69.06
CA GLN A 104 -60.14 80.87 67.98
C GLN A 104 -59.16 80.31 66.94
N ILE A 105 -58.05 79.67 67.37
CA ILE A 105 -57.07 79.02 66.49
C ILE A 105 -57.66 77.82 65.74
N GLY A 106 -58.29 76.87 66.45
CA GLY A 106 -58.94 75.71 65.82
C GLY A 106 -60.14 76.06 64.94
N GLY A 107 -60.66 77.29 65.05
CA GLY A 107 -61.73 77.83 64.22
C GLY A 107 -61.27 78.56 62.95
N LEU A 108 -59.97 78.78 62.74
CA LEU A 108 -59.44 79.41 61.52
C LEU A 108 -59.68 78.55 60.27
N SER A 109 -59.79 79.17 59.10
CA SER A 109 -59.79 78.41 57.85
C SER A 109 -58.40 77.87 57.51
N ALA A 110 -58.32 76.71 56.86
CA ALA A 110 -57.06 76.11 56.41
C ALA A 110 -56.20 77.11 55.62
N SER A 111 -56.79 77.85 54.69
CA SER A 111 -56.10 78.85 53.87
C SER A 111 -55.51 80.02 54.67
N GLN A 112 -56.06 80.35 55.85
CA GLN A 112 -55.46 81.34 56.76
C GLN A 112 -54.24 80.76 57.48
N VAL A 113 -54.32 79.50 57.94
CA VAL A 113 -53.20 78.79 58.57
C VAL A 113 -52.04 78.58 57.58
N THR A 114 -52.32 78.10 56.35
CA THR A 114 -51.35 78.02 55.25
C THR A 114 -50.65 79.35 54.99
N ALA A 115 -51.34 80.47 55.18
CA ALA A 115 -50.81 81.79 54.86
C ALA A 115 -49.86 82.37 55.90
N LEU A 116 -49.86 81.87 57.15
CA LEU A 116 -48.98 82.35 58.21
C LEU A 116 -47.50 82.11 57.87
N TYR A 117 -46.63 83.03 58.28
CA TYR A 117 -45.18 82.85 58.25
C TYR A 117 -44.76 81.76 59.25
N THR A 118 -43.59 81.15 59.05
CA THR A 118 -43.05 80.13 59.95
C THR A 118 -42.93 80.64 61.39
N SER A 119 -42.44 81.88 61.56
CA SER A 119 -42.37 82.57 62.86
C SER A 119 -43.73 82.86 63.51
N GLN A 120 -44.83 82.85 62.74
CA GLN A 120 -46.19 82.99 63.28
C GLN A 120 -46.78 81.64 63.74
N ILE A 121 -46.31 80.52 63.20
CA ILE A 121 -46.63 79.17 63.69
C ILE A 121 -45.77 78.84 64.92
N ASP A 122 -44.47 79.17 64.87
CA ASP A 122 -43.49 79.06 65.97
C ASP A 122 -43.87 79.86 67.23
N ALA A 123 -44.71 80.90 67.08
CA ALA A 123 -45.22 81.72 68.19
C ALA A 123 -46.54 81.22 68.80
N LEU A 124 -47.09 80.09 68.33
CA LEU A 124 -48.26 79.45 68.93
C LEU A 124 -47.87 78.68 70.20
N SER A 125 -48.69 78.74 71.24
CA SER A 125 -48.53 77.89 72.42
C SER A 125 -48.93 76.44 72.14
N THR A 126 -48.49 75.51 73.01
CA THR A 126 -48.84 74.08 72.91
C THR A 126 -50.35 73.84 72.86
N ASP A 127 -51.13 74.63 73.61
CA ASP A 127 -52.61 74.52 73.65
C ASP A 127 -53.28 75.13 72.40
N GLN A 128 -52.58 75.99 71.67
CA GLN A 128 -53.01 76.50 70.36
C GLN A 128 -52.65 75.51 69.25
N ILE A 129 -51.43 74.94 69.26
CA ILE A 129 -51.01 73.88 68.32
C ILE A 129 -51.92 72.66 68.45
N LYS A 130 -52.22 72.22 69.68
CA LYS A 130 -53.16 71.12 69.96
C LYS A 130 -54.60 71.38 69.50
N ALA A 131 -54.95 72.64 69.21
CA ALA A 131 -56.27 72.99 68.69
C ALA A 131 -56.34 73.00 67.15
N LEU A 132 -55.22 72.77 66.46
CA LEU A 132 -55.20 72.69 64.99
C LEU A 132 -55.88 71.41 64.53
N ASN A 133 -56.97 71.54 63.76
CA ASN A 133 -57.69 70.39 63.22
C ASN A 133 -57.07 69.86 61.92
N SER A 134 -57.39 68.62 61.54
CA SER A 134 -56.88 67.95 60.32
C SER A 134 -56.94 68.81 59.05
N ALA A 135 -57.99 69.60 58.82
CA ALA A 135 -58.09 70.43 57.61
C ALA A 135 -57.09 71.59 57.62
N GLN A 136 -56.75 72.13 58.80
CA GLN A 136 -55.70 73.14 58.98
C GLN A 136 -54.30 72.52 58.86
N VAL A 137 -54.08 71.35 59.47
CA VAL A 137 -52.81 70.60 59.41
C VAL A 137 -52.48 70.18 57.98
N ALA A 138 -53.47 69.76 57.18
CA ALA A 138 -53.32 69.49 55.75
C ALA A 138 -52.92 70.73 54.92
N GLY A 139 -53.22 71.93 55.43
CA GLY A 139 -52.81 73.20 54.84
C GLY A 139 -51.38 73.63 55.16
N LEU A 140 -50.66 72.96 56.05
CA LEU A 140 -49.29 73.34 56.42
C LEU A 140 -48.29 72.98 55.31
N SER A 141 -47.37 73.90 55.03
CA SER A 141 -46.19 73.68 54.20
C SER A 141 -45.06 73.01 54.99
N SER A 142 -44.10 72.39 54.29
CA SER A 142 -42.90 71.80 54.93
C SER A 142 -42.14 72.80 55.81
N ALA A 143 -42.05 74.07 55.40
CA ALA A 143 -41.39 75.11 56.19
C ALA A 143 -42.12 75.42 57.51
N GLN A 144 -43.45 75.27 57.56
CA GLN A 144 -44.25 75.44 58.78
C GLN A 144 -44.27 74.17 59.64
N VAL A 145 -44.28 72.99 59.03
CA VAL A 145 -44.12 71.73 59.77
C VAL A 145 -42.72 71.61 60.40
N ALA A 146 -41.70 72.22 59.79
CA ALA A 146 -40.33 72.26 60.31
C ALA A 146 -40.14 73.12 61.57
N THR A 147 -41.10 73.97 61.98
CA THR A 147 -41.04 74.66 63.28
C THR A 147 -41.66 73.85 64.41
N LEU A 148 -42.44 72.80 64.11
CA LEU A 148 -43.06 71.95 65.13
C LEU A 148 -42.00 71.04 65.76
N ASN A 149 -41.88 71.09 67.09
CA ASN A 149 -40.98 70.21 67.82
C ASN A 149 -41.64 68.85 68.16
N SER A 150 -40.84 67.93 68.70
CA SER A 150 -41.27 66.58 69.09
C SER A 150 -42.41 66.58 70.10
N SER A 151 -42.43 67.51 71.06
CA SER A 151 -43.47 67.61 72.08
C SER A 151 -44.80 68.09 71.50
N GLU A 152 -44.77 68.99 70.52
CA GLU A 152 -45.96 69.47 69.80
C GLU A 152 -46.57 68.40 68.88
N LEU A 153 -45.74 67.70 68.11
CA LEU A 153 -46.21 66.61 67.23
C LEU A 153 -46.74 65.40 68.02
N ALA A 154 -46.33 65.23 69.28
CA ALA A 154 -46.91 64.27 70.21
C ALA A 154 -48.30 64.69 70.77
N LEU A 155 -48.76 65.92 70.54
CA LEU A 155 -50.12 66.38 70.91
C LEU A 155 -51.16 66.11 69.80
N PHE A 156 -50.72 65.84 68.58
CA PHE A 156 -51.60 65.53 67.44
C PHE A 156 -52.20 64.12 67.56
N SER A 157 -53.48 64.00 67.17
CA SER A 157 -54.15 62.72 66.99
C SER A 157 -53.72 62.02 65.70
N THR A 158 -54.08 60.74 65.56
CA THR A 158 -53.81 59.98 64.33
C THR A 158 -54.46 60.60 63.09
N ASP A 159 -55.57 61.34 63.22
CA ASP A 159 -56.24 62.02 62.11
C ASP A 159 -55.63 63.40 61.78
N GLU A 160 -54.92 64.04 62.70
CA GLU A 160 -54.03 65.17 62.36
C GLU A 160 -52.73 64.66 61.71
N ILE A 161 -52.13 63.57 62.20
CA ILE A 161 -50.93 62.98 61.60
C ILE A 161 -51.19 62.50 60.17
N LYS A 162 -52.30 61.80 59.88
CA LYS A 162 -52.73 61.43 58.51
C LYS A 162 -52.90 62.65 57.61
N ALA A 163 -53.27 63.81 58.17
CA ALA A 163 -53.56 65.01 57.42
C ALA A 163 -52.32 65.78 56.95
N ILE A 164 -51.16 65.64 57.62
CA ILE A 164 -49.90 66.29 57.22
C ILE A 164 -49.59 65.91 55.76
N SER A 165 -49.69 66.87 54.83
CA SER A 165 -49.56 66.57 53.40
C SER A 165 -48.19 65.93 53.08
N ALA A 166 -48.15 65.03 52.10
CA ALA A 166 -46.89 64.35 51.71
C ALA A 166 -45.76 65.33 51.37
N ASN A 167 -46.08 66.50 50.81
CA ASN A 167 -45.12 67.57 50.55
C ASN A 167 -44.58 68.24 51.83
N ALA A 168 -45.35 68.23 52.92
CA ALA A 168 -44.99 68.82 54.20
C ALA A 168 -44.12 67.89 55.07
N ILE A 169 -44.20 66.57 54.87
CA ILE A 169 -43.38 65.55 55.54
C ILE A 169 -41.87 65.84 55.43
N ALA A 170 -41.41 66.42 54.32
CA ALA A 170 -40.02 66.84 54.13
C ALA A 170 -39.53 67.90 55.15
N GLY A 171 -40.44 68.55 55.89
CA GLY A 171 -40.09 69.47 56.98
C GLY A 171 -39.85 68.79 58.34
N LEU A 172 -40.36 67.57 58.56
CA LEU A 172 -40.25 66.88 59.84
C LEU A 172 -38.79 66.52 60.15
N SER A 173 -38.27 66.97 61.30
CA SER A 173 -36.93 66.55 61.72
C SER A 173 -36.88 65.05 62.06
N ALA A 174 -35.71 64.43 61.93
CA ALA A 174 -35.49 63.06 62.37
C ALA A 174 -35.85 62.88 63.87
N ALA A 175 -35.47 63.85 64.71
CA ALA A 175 -35.80 63.82 66.14
C ALA A 175 -37.31 63.90 66.43
N ALA A 176 -38.09 64.60 65.60
CA ALA A 176 -39.54 64.65 65.73
C ALA A 176 -40.19 63.31 65.37
N LEU A 177 -39.74 62.66 64.28
CA LEU A 177 -40.22 61.32 63.89
C LEU A 177 -39.83 60.25 64.91
N ALA A 178 -38.63 60.31 65.48
CA ALA A 178 -38.15 59.41 66.53
C ALA A 178 -38.95 59.53 67.84
N ALA A 179 -39.68 60.64 68.04
CA ALA A 179 -40.46 60.92 69.24
C ALA A 179 -41.97 60.66 69.07
N LEU A 180 -42.44 60.23 67.89
CA LEU A 180 -43.83 59.82 67.70
C LEU A 180 -44.14 58.56 68.52
N SER A 181 -45.36 58.49 69.06
CA SER A 181 -45.91 57.24 69.57
C SER A 181 -46.03 56.21 68.44
N THR A 182 -46.01 54.92 68.78
CA THR A 182 -46.23 53.84 67.81
C THR A 182 -47.60 53.95 67.12
N GLU A 183 -48.62 54.44 67.83
CA GLU A 183 -49.96 54.73 67.27
C GLU A 183 -49.94 55.88 66.25
N ASN A 184 -49.21 56.97 66.51
CA ASN A 184 -49.06 58.07 65.55
C ASN A 184 -48.14 57.69 64.38
N ALA A 185 -47.15 56.82 64.58
CA ALA A 185 -46.36 56.26 63.48
C ALA A 185 -47.20 55.34 62.59
N ALA A 186 -48.05 54.48 63.18
CA ALA A 186 -49.01 53.63 62.47
C ALA A 186 -50.06 54.43 61.66
N ALA A 187 -50.24 55.72 61.98
CA ALA A 187 -51.13 56.61 61.25
C ALA A 187 -50.50 57.20 59.97
N LEU A 188 -49.21 57.00 59.71
CA LEU A 188 -48.54 57.52 58.51
C LEU A 188 -49.01 56.79 57.26
N THR A 189 -49.66 57.52 56.35
CA THR A 189 -50.16 56.98 55.08
C THR A 189 -49.01 56.64 54.11
N LYS A 190 -49.28 55.72 53.18
CA LYS A 190 -48.39 55.37 52.04
C LYS A 190 -47.74 56.59 51.36
N SER A 191 -48.50 57.65 51.14
CA SER A 191 -48.01 58.85 50.43
C SER A 191 -47.04 59.67 51.28
N GLN A 192 -47.24 59.69 52.59
CA GLN A 192 -46.32 60.32 53.54
C GLN A 192 -45.04 59.49 53.67
N ILE A 193 -45.17 58.16 53.80
CA ILE A 193 -44.03 57.21 53.88
C ILE A 193 -43.16 57.28 52.63
N ALA A 194 -43.77 57.33 51.43
CA ALA A 194 -43.04 57.48 50.16
C ALA A 194 -42.34 58.84 49.99
N ALA A 195 -42.72 59.85 50.80
CA ALA A 195 -42.14 61.20 50.78
C ALA A 195 -41.08 61.44 51.89
N LEU A 196 -40.89 60.49 52.81
CA LEU A 196 -39.79 60.52 53.77
C LEU A 196 -38.43 60.42 53.06
N SER A 197 -37.40 61.03 53.63
CA SER A 197 -36.00 60.71 53.33
C SER A 197 -35.53 59.47 54.09
N SER A 198 -34.42 58.85 53.66
CA SER A 198 -33.82 57.72 54.38
C SER A 198 -33.41 58.09 55.81
N THR A 199 -32.90 59.30 56.05
CA THR A 199 -32.57 59.78 57.41
C THR A 199 -33.81 59.88 58.31
N GLN A 200 -34.94 60.34 57.75
CA GLN A 200 -36.21 60.42 58.46
C GLN A 200 -36.81 59.02 58.74
N LEU A 201 -36.78 58.12 57.76
CA LEU A 201 -37.28 56.75 57.89
C LEU A 201 -36.45 55.93 58.90
N ASN A 202 -35.12 56.10 58.91
CA ASN A 202 -34.22 55.53 59.91
C ASN A 202 -34.44 56.07 61.34
N ALA A 203 -35.10 57.21 61.50
CA ALA A 203 -35.33 57.80 62.81
C ALA A 203 -36.46 57.11 63.59
N LEU A 204 -37.36 56.41 62.89
CA LEU A 204 -38.38 55.58 63.51
C LEU A 204 -37.73 54.42 64.31
N SER A 205 -38.44 53.98 65.36
CA SER A 205 -38.11 52.76 66.10
C SER A 205 -38.48 51.51 65.30
N SER A 206 -37.89 50.37 65.66
CA SER A 206 -38.31 49.04 65.20
C SER A 206 -39.81 48.83 65.38
N ASP A 207 -40.32 49.24 66.54
CA ASP A 207 -41.70 49.00 66.97
C ASP A 207 -42.66 49.81 66.12
N SER A 208 -42.32 51.08 65.82
CA SER A 208 -43.08 51.92 64.90
C SER A 208 -43.07 51.36 63.48
N LEU A 209 -41.91 50.91 62.96
CA LEU A 209 -41.84 50.26 61.65
C LEU A 209 -42.66 48.95 61.60
N ALA A 210 -42.69 48.18 62.69
CA ALA A 210 -43.47 46.95 62.82
C ALA A 210 -45.00 47.18 62.79
N THR A 211 -45.49 48.41 63.04
CA THR A 211 -46.92 48.74 62.91
C THR A 211 -47.38 48.93 61.45
N PHE A 212 -46.46 49.20 60.51
CA PHE A 212 -46.82 49.51 59.13
C PHE A 212 -47.47 48.29 58.45
N SER A 213 -48.59 48.51 57.76
CA SER A 213 -49.22 47.45 56.97
C SER A 213 -48.29 47.02 55.82
N ALA A 214 -48.51 45.81 55.31
CA ALA A 214 -47.75 45.32 54.15
C ALA A 214 -47.85 46.23 52.92
N ASP A 215 -48.90 47.03 52.86
CA ASP A 215 -49.23 47.95 51.77
C ASP A 215 -48.57 49.33 51.94
N GLU A 216 -48.11 49.66 53.15
CA GLU A 216 -47.24 50.81 53.48
C GLU A 216 -45.76 50.44 53.40
N VAL A 217 -45.38 49.23 53.81
CA VAL A 217 -44.04 48.68 53.57
C VAL A 217 -43.70 48.65 52.07
N LYS A 218 -44.67 48.32 51.21
CA LYS A 218 -44.53 48.39 49.74
C LYS A 218 -44.44 49.82 49.18
N ALA A 219 -44.83 50.85 49.94
CA ALA A 219 -44.67 52.25 49.54
C ALA A 219 -43.22 52.76 49.78
N ILE A 220 -42.41 52.05 50.57
CA ILE A 220 -40.99 52.38 50.78
C ILE A 220 -40.21 52.07 49.50
N SER A 221 -39.95 53.11 48.69
CA SER A 221 -39.23 52.96 47.42
C SER A 221 -37.83 52.34 47.60
N THR A 222 -37.33 51.68 46.55
CA THR A 222 -35.98 51.08 46.53
C THR A 222 -34.86 52.08 46.87
N LYS A 223 -35.04 53.36 46.52
CA LYS A 223 -34.12 54.45 46.89
C LYS A 223 -34.09 54.72 48.40
N LEU A 224 -35.22 54.56 49.10
CA LEU A 224 -35.27 54.70 50.56
C LEU A 224 -34.72 53.46 51.25
N LEU A 225 -35.05 52.26 50.75
CA LEU A 225 -34.49 51.00 51.24
C LEU A 225 -32.96 50.96 51.12
N ALA A 226 -32.38 51.44 50.02
CA ALA A 226 -30.92 51.51 49.84
C ALA A 226 -30.18 52.38 50.87
N GLY A 227 -30.90 53.21 51.64
CA GLY A 227 -30.36 53.98 52.76
C GLY A 227 -30.94 53.59 54.13
N LEU A 228 -31.73 52.52 54.22
CA LEU A 228 -32.39 52.06 55.45
C LEU A 228 -31.52 51.04 56.20
N ASP A 229 -31.46 51.21 57.52
CA ASP A 229 -31.01 50.19 58.46
C ASP A 229 -32.06 49.06 58.53
N VAL A 230 -31.85 48.02 57.73
CA VAL A 230 -32.79 46.90 57.62
C VAL A 230 -32.83 46.02 58.88
N SER A 231 -31.88 46.15 59.81
CA SER A 231 -31.93 45.43 61.10
C SER A 231 -33.11 45.86 61.97
N LYS A 232 -33.68 47.04 61.72
CA LYS A 232 -34.88 47.56 62.39
C LYS A 232 -36.21 46.99 61.88
N LEU A 233 -36.23 46.31 60.74
CA LEU A 233 -37.45 45.80 60.15
C LEU A 233 -37.92 44.53 60.88
N SER A 234 -39.20 44.46 61.26
CA SER A 234 -39.75 43.20 61.77
C SER A 234 -39.77 42.12 60.67
N THR A 235 -39.85 40.85 61.07
CA THR A 235 -40.08 39.73 60.16
C THR A 235 -41.34 39.92 59.31
N GLY A 236 -42.40 40.52 59.87
CA GLY A 236 -43.60 40.92 59.15
C GLY A 236 -43.35 42.00 58.08
N ASN A 237 -42.46 42.97 58.34
CA ASN A 237 -42.07 43.93 57.32
C ASN A 237 -41.25 43.24 56.21
N ILE A 238 -40.31 42.36 56.55
CA ILE A 238 -39.51 41.63 55.56
C ILE A 238 -40.40 40.78 54.66
N ALA A 239 -41.32 39.98 55.22
CA ALA A 239 -42.30 39.20 54.46
C ALA A 239 -43.23 40.05 53.57
N ALA A 240 -43.43 41.33 53.91
CA ALA A 240 -44.25 42.26 53.15
C ALA A 240 -43.53 42.96 51.97
N LEU A 241 -42.19 43.01 51.96
CA LEU A 241 -41.43 43.64 50.87
C LEU A 241 -41.71 42.93 49.54
N SER A 242 -41.85 43.69 48.45
CA SER A 242 -41.91 43.11 47.11
C SER A 242 -40.56 42.50 46.69
N ARG A 243 -40.59 41.54 45.76
CA ARG A 243 -39.40 40.99 45.09
C ARG A 243 -38.44 42.07 44.59
N THR A 244 -38.96 43.15 43.99
CA THR A 244 -38.16 44.28 43.52
C THR A 244 -37.46 45.01 44.66
N GLN A 245 -38.15 45.20 45.80
CA GLN A 245 -37.56 45.81 47.00
C GLN A 245 -36.45 44.94 47.60
N ILE A 246 -36.65 43.62 47.70
CA ILE A 246 -35.63 42.66 48.16
C ILE A 246 -34.43 42.64 47.19
N SER A 247 -34.66 42.58 45.88
CA SER A 247 -33.58 42.61 44.86
C SER A 247 -32.76 43.89 44.84
N ALA A 248 -33.27 44.97 45.43
CA ALA A 248 -32.62 46.28 45.50
C ALA A 248 -31.80 46.51 46.79
N LEU A 249 -31.86 45.59 47.76
CA LEU A 249 -30.99 45.64 48.94
C LEU A 249 -29.55 45.34 48.51
N SER A 250 -28.60 46.18 48.94
CA SER A 250 -27.18 45.86 48.76
C SER A 250 -26.80 44.57 49.50
N SER A 251 -25.77 43.86 49.06
CA SER A 251 -25.29 42.65 49.74
C SER A 251 -24.90 42.93 51.21
N ALA A 252 -24.37 44.12 51.50
CA ALA A 252 -24.07 44.57 52.86
C ALA A 252 -25.33 44.74 53.73
N GLN A 253 -26.45 45.18 53.16
CA GLN A 253 -27.73 45.26 53.88
C GLN A 253 -28.38 43.88 54.02
N PHE A 254 -28.33 43.05 52.98
CA PHE A 254 -28.87 41.69 53.05
C PHE A 254 -28.12 40.83 54.08
N ALA A 255 -26.80 40.98 54.19
CA ALA A 255 -25.97 40.38 55.24
C ALA A 255 -26.16 41.00 56.65
N ALA A 256 -26.89 42.12 56.77
CA ALA A 256 -27.26 42.73 58.04
C ALA A 256 -28.66 42.33 58.52
N LEU A 257 -29.36 41.45 57.77
CA LEU A 257 -30.59 40.82 58.22
C LEU A 257 -30.27 39.72 59.24
N SER A 258 -31.11 39.59 60.27
CA SER A 258 -31.05 38.48 61.22
C SER A 258 -31.54 37.17 60.60
N THR A 259 -31.19 36.04 61.21
CA THR A 259 -31.64 34.71 60.77
C THR A 259 -33.17 34.60 60.71
N ASP A 260 -33.89 35.26 61.61
CA ASP A 260 -35.36 35.27 61.62
C ASP A 260 -35.94 36.16 60.51
N GLN A 261 -35.25 37.24 60.13
CA GLN A 261 -35.60 38.04 58.96
C GLN A 261 -35.34 37.28 57.66
N ILE A 262 -34.21 36.58 57.54
CA ILE A 262 -33.92 35.70 56.39
C ILE A 262 -34.97 34.57 56.29
N LYS A 263 -35.35 33.96 57.41
CA LYS A 263 -36.42 32.94 57.49
C LYS A 263 -37.83 33.49 57.20
N ALA A 264 -38.02 34.81 57.25
CA ALA A 264 -39.29 35.46 56.88
C ALA A 264 -39.40 35.78 55.38
N LEU A 265 -38.37 35.46 54.58
CA LEU A 265 -38.44 35.54 53.12
C LEU A 265 -39.34 34.44 52.56
N ASN A 266 -40.08 34.74 51.49
CA ASN A 266 -40.88 33.78 50.74
C ASN A 266 -40.32 33.51 49.33
N SER A 267 -40.84 32.49 48.64
CA SER A 267 -40.35 32.03 47.34
C SER A 267 -40.27 33.11 46.24
N ASP A 268 -41.21 34.06 46.15
CA ASP A 268 -41.10 35.14 45.12
C ASP A 268 -39.99 36.13 45.47
N GLN A 269 -39.78 36.42 46.75
CA GLN A 269 -38.66 37.23 47.23
C GLN A 269 -37.31 36.53 46.99
N VAL A 270 -37.22 35.23 47.27
CA VAL A 270 -36.01 34.41 47.03
C VAL A 270 -35.71 34.33 45.52
N ALA A 271 -36.73 34.26 44.67
CA ALA A 271 -36.56 34.39 43.22
C ALA A 271 -36.12 35.79 42.75
N GLY A 272 -36.14 36.80 43.63
CA GLY A 272 -35.59 38.14 43.40
C GLY A 272 -34.12 38.29 43.79
N LEU A 273 -33.54 37.34 44.53
CA LEU A 273 -32.18 37.47 45.03
C LEU A 273 -31.15 37.43 43.88
N SER A 274 -30.17 38.31 43.98
CA SER A 274 -28.96 38.30 43.16
C SER A 274 -27.93 37.33 43.70
N SER A 275 -26.97 36.90 42.86
CA SER A 275 -25.83 36.10 43.30
C SER A 275 -25.00 36.77 44.39
N ALA A 276 -24.91 38.11 44.40
CA ALA A 276 -24.21 38.86 45.43
C ALA A 276 -24.92 38.86 46.80
N GLN A 277 -26.24 38.64 46.84
CA GLN A 277 -27.01 38.47 48.08
C GLN A 277 -27.02 37.00 48.54
N VAL A 278 -27.18 36.05 47.60
CA VAL A 278 -27.07 34.62 47.94
C VAL A 278 -25.68 34.26 48.45
N ALA A 279 -24.62 34.91 47.94
CA ALA A 279 -23.25 34.72 48.42
C ALA A 279 -22.98 35.22 49.85
N THR A 280 -23.91 35.93 50.50
CA THR A 280 -23.78 36.28 51.93
C THR A 280 -24.51 35.30 52.85
N LEU A 281 -25.31 34.37 52.30
CA LEU A 281 -25.96 33.32 53.10
C LEU A 281 -24.94 32.28 53.54
N ASN A 282 -24.97 31.93 54.83
CA ASN A 282 -24.25 30.78 55.35
C ASN A 282 -25.09 29.49 55.30
N SER A 283 -24.45 28.36 55.57
CA SER A 283 -25.07 27.03 55.51
C SER A 283 -26.23 26.84 56.48
N SER A 284 -26.24 27.54 57.61
CA SER A 284 -27.33 27.47 58.58
C SER A 284 -28.55 28.26 58.10
N GLU A 285 -28.35 29.43 57.49
CA GLU A 285 -29.43 30.23 56.88
C GLU A 285 -30.04 29.54 55.67
N LEU A 286 -29.23 28.94 54.79
CA LEU A 286 -29.72 28.18 53.64
C LEU A 286 -30.47 26.89 54.06
N ALA A 287 -30.21 26.38 55.26
CA ALA A 287 -30.97 25.29 55.87
C ALA A 287 -32.28 25.74 56.57
N LEU A 288 -32.55 27.05 56.70
CA LEU A 288 -33.84 27.58 57.16
C LEU A 288 -34.87 27.70 56.04
N PHE A 289 -34.43 27.74 54.78
CA PHE A 289 -35.29 27.78 53.60
C PHE A 289 -36.01 26.45 53.38
N SER A 290 -37.30 26.52 53.04
CA SER A 290 -38.09 25.37 52.60
C SER A 290 -37.66 24.90 51.21
N THR A 291 -38.08 23.69 50.81
CA THR A 291 -37.80 23.17 49.47
C THR A 291 -38.37 24.06 48.35
N ASP A 292 -39.43 24.84 48.59
CA ASP A 292 -39.99 25.78 47.61
C ASP A 292 -39.22 27.10 47.54
N GLU A 293 -38.63 27.59 48.63
CA GLU A 293 -37.63 28.67 48.56
C GLU A 293 -36.37 28.20 47.80
N ILE A 294 -35.87 26.99 48.07
CA ILE A 294 -34.69 26.44 47.37
C ILE A 294 -34.94 26.33 45.86
N LYS A 295 -36.10 25.79 45.44
CA LYS A 295 -36.51 25.75 44.01
C LYS A 295 -36.60 27.16 43.39
N ALA A 296 -36.93 28.18 44.18
CA ALA A 296 -37.11 29.54 43.71
C ALA A 296 -35.79 30.32 43.48
N ILE A 297 -34.66 29.88 44.05
CA ILE A 297 -33.35 30.53 43.83
C ILE A 297 -33.03 30.58 42.33
N SER A 298 -33.07 31.79 41.75
CA SER A 298 -32.99 31.94 40.30
C SER A 298 -31.66 31.47 39.72
N ALA A 299 -31.64 31.02 38.46
CA ALA A 299 -30.40 30.59 37.78
C ALA A 299 -29.28 31.66 37.80
N ASN A 300 -29.64 32.94 37.81
CA ASN A 300 -28.70 34.06 37.92
C ASN A 300 -28.05 34.16 39.32
N ALA A 301 -28.72 33.65 40.35
CA ALA A 301 -28.25 33.66 41.73
C ALA A 301 -27.31 32.48 42.06
N ILE A 302 -27.42 31.36 41.32
CA ILE A 302 -26.67 30.12 41.56
C ILE A 302 -25.14 30.32 41.60
N ALA A 303 -24.60 31.29 40.87
CA ALA A 303 -23.16 31.61 40.92
C ALA A 303 -22.66 32.06 42.32
N GLY A 304 -23.56 32.48 43.22
CA GLY A 304 -23.24 32.80 44.62
C GLY A 304 -23.56 31.69 45.62
N LEU A 305 -24.17 30.58 45.20
CA LEU A 305 -24.73 29.59 46.12
C LEU A 305 -23.67 28.71 46.79
N THR A 306 -23.62 28.76 48.12
CA THR A 306 -22.75 27.96 48.99
C THR A 306 -23.45 26.66 49.41
N LEU A 307 -23.02 25.52 48.89
CA LEU A 307 -23.67 24.21 49.14
C LEU A 307 -23.08 23.40 50.32
N THR A 308 -22.06 23.93 50.99
CA THR A 308 -21.39 23.26 52.12
C THR A 308 -22.37 22.98 53.25
N GLY A 309 -22.61 21.70 53.56
CA GLY A 309 -23.51 21.30 54.65
C GLY A 309 -25.00 21.41 54.32
N LEU A 310 -25.39 21.59 53.05
CA LEU A 310 -26.79 21.53 52.65
C LEU A 310 -27.37 20.11 52.87
N GLY A 311 -28.43 20.03 53.67
CA GLY A 311 -29.12 18.77 53.96
C GLY A 311 -29.75 18.11 52.73
N THR A 312 -29.93 16.79 52.80
CA THR A 312 -30.38 15.95 51.68
C THR A 312 -31.73 16.36 51.09
N GLU A 313 -32.68 16.81 51.92
CA GLU A 313 -34.00 17.31 51.48
C GLU A 313 -33.88 18.59 50.64
N ASN A 314 -33.07 19.56 51.09
CA ASN A 314 -32.85 20.80 50.33
C ASN A 314 -31.92 20.56 49.11
N ALA A 315 -31.03 19.57 49.15
CA ALA A 315 -30.29 19.15 47.96
C ALA A 315 -31.22 18.52 46.90
N ALA A 316 -32.16 17.66 47.32
CA ALA A 316 -33.18 17.06 46.46
C ALA A 316 -34.19 18.08 45.91
N ALA A 317 -34.26 19.29 46.49
CA ALA A 317 -35.08 20.39 46.00
C ALA A 317 -34.42 21.18 44.84
N LEU A 318 -33.12 20.97 44.56
CA LEU A 318 -32.42 21.67 43.48
C LEU A 318 -32.93 21.20 42.12
N THR A 319 -33.49 22.13 41.34
CA THR A 319 -34.02 21.83 40.01
C THR A 319 -32.92 21.61 38.96
N LYS A 320 -33.25 20.87 37.89
CA LYS A 320 -32.39 20.66 36.70
C LYS A 320 -31.72 21.94 36.19
N THR A 321 -32.46 23.06 36.15
CA THR A 321 -31.95 24.36 35.69
C THR A 321 -30.90 24.95 36.63
N GLN A 322 -31.07 24.78 37.94
CA GLN A 322 -30.10 25.22 38.94
C GLN A 322 -28.85 24.33 38.91
N ILE A 323 -29.03 23.01 38.84
CA ILE A 323 -27.93 22.02 38.78
C ILE A 323 -27.07 22.21 37.53
N ALA A 324 -27.67 22.53 36.38
CA ALA A 324 -26.95 22.87 35.15
C ALA A 324 -26.08 24.15 35.28
N GLY A 325 -26.43 25.04 36.20
CA GLY A 325 -25.67 26.25 36.53
C GLY A 325 -24.58 26.06 37.59
N LEU A 326 -24.51 24.90 38.27
CA LEU A 326 -23.52 24.65 39.33
C LEU A 326 -22.11 24.44 38.75
N SER A 327 -21.13 24.99 39.46
CA SER A 327 -19.70 24.71 39.24
C SER A 327 -19.25 23.41 39.93
N SER A 328 -18.11 22.88 39.49
CA SER A 328 -17.44 21.74 40.15
C SER A 328 -17.20 21.99 41.65
N THR A 329 -16.77 23.20 42.02
CA THR A 329 -16.55 23.60 43.43
C THR A 329 -17.83 23.50 44.27
N GLN A 330 -18.99 23.85 43.70
CA GLN A 330 -20.26 23.79 44.41
C GLN A 330 -20.78 22.34 44.52
N LEU A 331 -20.68 21.55 43.45
CA LEU A 331 -21.00 20.11 43.51
C LEU A 331 -20.10 19.37 44.51
N ASN A 332 -18.81 19.70 44.56
CA ASN A 332 -17.86 19.15 45.53
C ASN A 332 -18.10 19.63 46.98
N ALA A 333 -18.90 20.68 47.20
CA ALA A 333 -19.28 21.14 48.54
C ALA A 333 -20.44 20.32 49.15
N LEU A 334 -21.20 19.59 48.33
CA LEU A 334 -22.22 18.64 48.79
C LEU A 334 -21.57 17.40 49.44
N SER A 335 -22.35 16.71 50.28
CA SER A 335 -22.05 15.34 50.72
C SER A 335 -22.39 14.32 49.63
N SER A 336 -21.82 13.11 49.73
CA SER A 336 -22.18 11.99 48.86
C SER A 336 -23.66 11.65 48.96
N ASP A 337 -24.24 11.71 50.16
CA ASP A 337 -25.67 11.47 50.40
C ASP A 337 -26.55 12.50 49.67
N SER A 338 -26.16 13.78 49.70
CA SER A 338 -26.89 14.85 49.00
C SER A 338 -26.75 14.78 47.48
N LEU A 339 -25.63 14.25 46.95
CA LEU A 339 -25.51 13.94 45.52
C LEU A 339 -26.32 12.71 45.13
N ALA A 340 -26.44 11.71 46.02
CA ALA A 340 -27.21 10.50 45.80
C ALA A 340 -28.74 10.73 45.75
N THR A 341 -29.25 11.89 46.19
CA THR A 341 -30.69 12.22 46.05
C THR A 341 -31.08 12.67 44.65
N PHE A 342 -30.12 13.11 43.79
CA PHE A 342 -30.42 13.63 42.46
C PHE A 342 -31.01 12.55 41.55
N SER A 343 -32.14 12.84 40.90
CA SER A 343 -32.74 11.94 39.92
C SER A 343 -31.85 11.79 38.67
N ALA A 344 -32.13 10.76 37.85
CA ALA A 344 -31.32 10.48 36.67
C ALA A 344 -31.26 11.64 35.65
N ASP A 345 -32.29 12.48 35.60
CA ASP A 345 -32.31 13.67 34.74
C ASP A 345 -31.56 14.86 35.35
N GLU A 346 -31.47 14.95 36.68
CA GLU A 346 -30.74 16.00 37.38
C GLU A 346 -29.24 15.73 37.34
N VAL A 347 -28.84 14.46 37.47
CA VAL A 347 -27.49 14.01 37.13
C VAL A 347 -27.15 14.33 35.67
N LYS A 348 -28.07 14.12 34.72
CA LYS A 348 -27.88 14.50 33.30
C LYS A 348 -27.84 16.01 33.06
N ALA A 349 -28.35 16.82 33.99
CA ALA A 349 -28.26 18.28 33.92
C ALA A 349 -26.87 18.82 34.32
N ILE A 350 -26.07 18.05 35.09
CA ILE A 350 -24.70 18.44 35.47
C ILE A 350 -23.86 18.66 34.21
N SER A 351 -23.42 19.89 33.98
CA SER A 351 -22.61 20.24 32.81
C SER A 351 -21.30 19.45 32.77
N THR A 352 -20.85 19.04 31.58
CA THR A 352 -19.56 18.32 31.41
C THR A 352 -18.37 19.10 31.95
N LYS A 353 -18.43 20.44 31.92
CA LYS A 353 -17.42 21.33 32.53
C LYS A 353 -17.39 21.23 34.06
N ALA A 354 -18.54 21.09 34.71
CA ALA A 354 -18.61 20.88 36.15
C ALA A 354 -18.19 19.45 36.52
N LEU A 355 -18.60 18.46 35.71
CA LEU A 355 -18.22 17.06 35.89
C LEU A 355 -16.71 16.82 35.75
N ALA A 356 -16.03 17.50 34.82
CA ALA A 356 -14.58 17.42 34.63
C ALA A 356 -13.74 17.95 35.82
N GLY A 357 -14.38 18.55 36.83
CA GLY A 357 -13.75 18.92 38.11
C GLY A 357 -14.41 18.31 39.34
N ILE A 358 -15.33 17.35 39.17
CA ILE A 358 -16.03 16.71 40.29
C ILE A 358 -15.12 15.67 40.97
N ASP A 359 -15.22 15.59 42.30
CA ASP A 359 -14.73 14.46 43.07
C ASP A 359 -15.66 13.27 42.88
N VAL A 360 -15.28 12.37 41.97
CA VAL A 360 -16.10 11.20 41.63
C VAL A 360 -16.25 10.22 42.79
N THR A 361 -15.40 10.26 43.82
CA THR A 361 -15.53 9.38 45.00
C THR A 361 -16.80 9.68 45.81
N LYS A 362 -17.40 10.86 45.61
CA LYS A 362 -18.70 11.26 46.19
C LYS A 362 -19.93 10.79 45.41
N LEU A 363 -19.78 10.30 44.18
CA LEU A 363 -20.91 9.89 43.35
C LEU A 363 -21.39 8.50 43.77
N SER A 364 -22.68 8.32 44.02
CA SER A 364 -23.24 6.98 44.20
C SER A 364 -23.18 6.16 42.90
N THR A 365 -23.28 4.84 43.01
CA THR A 365 -23.46 3.96 41.84
C THR A 365 -24.68 4.36 41.00
N GLY A 366 -25.76 4.82 41.65
CA GLY A 366 -26.93 5.39 40.97
C GLY A 366 -26.63 6.67 40.19
N ASN A 367 -25.75 7.55 40.71
CA ASN A 367 -25.31 8.73 39.95
C ASN A 367 -24.45 8.32 38.74
N ILE A 368 -23.56 7.33 38.88
CA ILE A 368 -22.73 6.85 37.76
C ILE A 368 -23.62 6.22 36.67
N ALA A 369 -24.54 5.33 37.04
CA ALA A 369 -25.51 4.72 36.11
C ALA A 369 -26.42 5.76 35.42
N ALA A 370 -26.65 6.92 36.05
CA ALA A 370 -27.46 8.00 35.50
C ALA A 370 -26.74 8.91 34.49
N LEU A 371 -25.40 8.93 34.43
CA LEU A 371 -24.66 9.80 33.50
C LEU A 371 -25.06 9.53 32.03
N SER A 372 -25.18 10.58 31.23
CA SER A 372 -25.25 10.41 29.77
C SER A 372 -23.92 9.91 29.20
N ARG A 373 -23.94 9.28 28.02
CA ARG A 373 -22.74 8.87 27.28
C ARG A 373 -21.70 9.99 27.12
N THR A 374 -22.17 11.22 26.87
CA THR A 374 -21.32 12.42 26.74
C THR A 374 -20.71 12.86 28.07
N GLN A 375 -21.39 12.64 29.20
CA GLN A 375 -20.87 12.91 30.53
C GLN A 375 -19.84 11.85 30.96
N ALA A 376 -20.11 10.56 30.76
CA ALA A 376 -19.15 9.49 31.00
C ALA A 376 -17.86 9.70 30.17
N ALA A 377 -17.99 10.10 28.90
CA ALA A 377 -16.87 10.45 28.03
C ALA A 377 -16.11 11.74 28.45
N ALA A 378 -16.71 12.60 29.28
CA ALA A 378 -16.12 13.86 29.73
C ALA A 378 -15.35 13.74 31.06
N LEU A 379 -15.45 12.60 31.75
CA LEU A 379 -14.57 12.29 32.88
C LEU A 379 -13.13 12.17 32.39
N SER A 380 -12.19 12.87 33.03
CA SER A 380 -10.77 12.67 32.76
C SER A 380 -10.33 11.24 33.11
N SER A 381 -9.27 10.72 32.49
CA SER A 381 -8.73 9.40 32.84
C SER A 381 -8.31 9.30 34.31
N ALA A 382 -7.84 10.40 34.91
CA ALA A 382 -7.54 10.46 36.33
C ALA A 382 -8.79 10.35 37.23
N GLN A 383 -9.92 10.94 36.82
CA GLN A 383 -11.20 10.74 37.50
C GLN A 383 -11.74 9.32 37.29
N PHE A 384 -11.68 8.81 36.05
CA PHE A 384 -12.17 7.45 35.76
C PHE A 384 -11.38 6.38 36.53
N ALA A 385 -10.06 6.54 36.68
CA ALA A 385 -9.21 5.71 37.54
C ALA A 385 -9.42 5.90 39.05
N ALA A 386 -10.17 6.93 39.47
CA ALA A 386 -10.55 7.17 40.87
C ALA A 386 -11.96 6.66 41.20
N LEU A 387 -12.66 6.03 40.24
CA LEU A 387 -13.90 5.32 40.50
C LEU A 387 -13.63 4.02 41.26
N SER A 388 -14.52 3.67 42.20
CA SER A 388 -14.51 2.37 42.85
C SER A 388 -14.98 1.25 41.92
N THR A 389 -14.66 0.00 42.26
CA THR A 389 -15.11 -1.18 41.50
C THR A 389 -16.63 -1.25 41.35
N ASP A 390 -17.38 -0.81 42.36
CA ASP A 390 -18.85 -0.79 42.32
C ASP A 390 -19.38 0.33 41.41
N GLN A 391 -18.67 1.47 41.33
CA GLN A 391 -18.98 2.54 40.38
C GLN A 391 -18.67 2.12 38.93
N ILE A 392 -17.52 1.46 38.69
CA ILE A 392 -17.18 0.89 37.38
C ILE A 392 -18.22 -0.15 36.95
N LYS A 393 -18.66 -1.01 37.88
CA LYS A 393 -19.74 -2.00 37.66
C LYS A 393 -21.14 -1.36 37.47
N ALA A 394 -21.33 -0.11 37.89
CA ALA A 394 -22.56 0.64 37.70
C ALA A 394 -22.59 1.45 36.39
N LEU A 395 -21.54 1.33 35.55
CA LEU A 395 -21.61 1.80 34.17
C LEU A 395 -22.64 0.99 33.38
N THR A 396 -23.04 1.54 32.23
CA THR A 396 -23.93 0.88 31.27
C THR A 396 -23.26 0.78 29.89
N SER A 397 -23.69 -0.15 29.05
CA SER A 397 -23.16 -0.33 27.68
C SER A 397 -23.16 0.98 26.88
N ASP A 398 -24.21 1.80 26.99
CA ASP A 398 -24.32 3.10 26.31
C ASP A 398 -23.24 4.11 26.78
N GLN A 399 -22.85 4.06 28.05
CA GLN A 399 -21.75 4.86 28.60
C GLN A 399 -20.38 4.28 28.23
N VAL A 400 -20.21 2.95 28.27
CA VAL A 400 -18.98 2.25 27.86
C VAL A 400 -18.67 2.52 26.38
N ALA A 401 -19.69 2.62 25.52
CA ALA A 401 -19.55 3.08 24.15
C ALA A 401 -19.12 4.54 23.99
N GLY A 402 -19.20 5.36 25.05
CA GLY A 402 -18.67 6.72 25.11
C GLY A 402 -17.21 6.82 25.54
N LEU A 403 -16.65 5.79 26.19
CA LEU A 403 -15.32 5.88 26.79
C LEU A 403 -14.22 6.05 25.75
N SER A 404 -13.25 6.89 26.10
CA SER A 404 -12.01 7.09 25.36
C SER A 404 -10.99 5.98 25.65
N SER A 405 -10.02 5.78 24.75
CA SER A 405 -8.88 4.90 24.99
C SER A 405 -8.08 5.27 26.24
N ALA A 406 -8.03 6.55 26.61
CA ALA A 406 -7.34 7.03 27.81
C ALA A 406 -8.06 6.63 29.12
N GLN A 407 -9.39 6.44 29.10
CA GLN A 407 -10.16 5.92 30.23
C GLN A 407 -10.11 4.38 30.26
N VAL A 408 -10.30 3.73 29.10
CA VAL A 408 -10.21 2.27 28.98
C VAL A 408 -8.81 1.73 29.32
N ALA A 409 -7.76 2.54 29.13
CA ALA A 409 -6.39 2.20 29.54
C ALA A 409 -6.14 2.15 31.06
N THR A 410 -7.04 2.71 31.89
CA THR A 410 -6.89 2.64 33.36
C THR A 410 -7.58 1.44 33.98
N LEU A 411 -8.40 0.70 33.22
CA LEU A 411 -9.05 -0.53 33.68
C LEU A 411 -8.01 -1.62 33.95
N ASN A 412 -8.10 -2.27 35.09
CA ASN A 412 -7.38 -3.52 35.38
C ASN A 412 -8.22 -4.76 35.04
N SER A 413 -7.63 -5.94 35.19
CA SER A 413 -8.28 -7.22 34.85
C SER A 413 -9.46 -7.57 35.74
N SER A 414 -9.48 -7.13 37.00
CA SER A 414 -10.62 -7.35 37.90
C SER A 414 -11.80 -6.48 37.50
N GLU A 415 -11.56 -5.20 37.16
CA GLU A 415 -12.59 -4.29 36.66
C GLU A 415 -13.16 -4.71 35.32
N LEU A 416 -12.30 -5.09 34.35
CA LEU A 416 -12.75 -5.56 33.03
C LEU A 416 -13.54 -6.87 33.12
N ALA A 417 -13.31 -7.70 34.15
CA ALA A 417 -14.10 -8.89 34.45
C ALA A 417 -15.45 -8.61 35.14
N LEU A 418 -15.73 -7.37 35.58
CA LEU A 418 -17.05 -6.98 36.10
C LEU A 418 -18.04 -6.58 35.00
N PHE A 419 -17.54 -6.26 33.79
CA PHE A 419 -18.38 -5.93 32.64
C PHE A 419 -19.11 -7.16 32.11
N SER A 420 -20.37 -6.98 31.74
CA SER A 420 -21.15 -7.96 30.98
C SER A 420 -20.68 -8.05 29.52
N SER A 421 -21.09 -9.09 28.82
CA SER A 421 -20.82 -9.25 27.39
C SER A 421 -21.31 -8.05 26.54
N ASP A 422 -22.37 -7.35 26.95
CA ASP A 422 -22.89 -6.20 26.20
C ASP A 422 -22.11 -4.91 26.48
N GLU A 423 -21.51 -4.76 27.66
CA GLU A 423 -20.50 -3.72 27.92
C GLU A 423 -19.18 -4.01 27.19
N ILE A 424 -18.73 -5.27 27.15
CA ILE A 424 -17.55 -5.64 26.37
C ILE A 424 -17.76 -5.36 24.88
N LYS A 425 -18.90 -5.74 24.28
CA LYS A 425 -19.26 -5.37 22.89
C LYS A 425 -19.30 -3.85 22.68
N ALA A 426 -19.67 -3.09 23.70
CA ALA A 426 -19.81 -1.64 23.61
C ALA A 426 -18.47 -0.88 23.59
N ILE A 427 -17.37 -1.44 24.11
CA ILE A 427 -16.04 -0.78 24.10
C ILE A 427 -15.66 -0.40 22.66
N SER A 428 -15.67 0.90 22.35
CA SER A 428 -15.53 1.33 20.95
C SER A 428 -14.20 0.87 20.31
N ALA A 429 -14.18 0.70 18.99
CA ALA A 429 -12.97 0.31 18.26
C ALA A 429 -11.80 1.32 18.39
N ASN A 430 -12.10 2.57 18.74
CA ASN A 430 -11.09 3.59 19.08
C ASN A 430 -10.56 3.42 20.51
N ALA A 431 -11.36 2.86 21.42
CA ALA A 431 -11.04 2.69 22.83
C ALA A 431 -10.35 1.35 23.14
N ILE A 432 -10.64 0.28 22.39
CA ILE A 432 -10.07 -1.06 22.59
C ILE A 432 -8.52 -1.07 22.54
N ALA A 433 -7.92 -0.20 21.73
CA ALA A 433 -6.47 -0.01 21.64
C ALA A 433 -5.83 0.55 22.94
N GLY A 434 -6.64 1.06 23.87
CA GLY A 434 -6.20 1.49 25.19
C GLY A 434 -6.02 0.34 26.20
N LEU A 435 -6.73 -0.79 26.03
CA LEU A 435 -6.68 -1.91 26.99
C LEU A 435 -5.26 -2.42 27.17
N SER A 436 -4.76 -2.41 28.40
CA SER A 436 -3.45 -2.99 28.70
C SER A 436 -3.47 -4.51 28.50
N ALA A 437 -2.31 -5.09 28.16
CA ALA A 437 -2.15 -6.54 28.14
C ALA A 437 -2.48 -7.16 29.51
N ALA A 438 -2.13 -6.48 30.61
CA ALA A 438 -2.46 -6.92 31.96
C ALA A 438 -3.98 -6.98 32.23
N ALA A 439 -4.78 -6.07 31.65
CA ALA A 439 -6.23 -6.09 31.79
C ALA A 439 -6.88 -7.29 31.06
N LEU A 440 -6.40 -7.61 29.86
CA LEU A 440 -6.91 -8.73 29.07
C LEU A 440 -6.49 -10.12 29.62
N ALA A 441 -5.40 -10.20 30.40
CA ALA A 441 -4.88 -11.46 30.93
C ALA A 441 -5.81 -12.18 31.93
N GLY A 442 -6.86 -11.50 32.43
CA GLY A 442 -7.89 -12.09 33.30
C GLY A 442 -9.28 -12.25 32.66
N LEU A 443 -9.40 -12.04 31.33
CA LEU A 443 -10.70 -12.02 30.66
C LEU A 443 -11.31 -13.43 30.60
N GLY A 444 -12.56 -13.59 31.08
CA GLY A 444 -13.30 -14.84 30.95
C GLY A 444 -13.64 -15.21 29.50
N THR A 445 -13.89 -16.49 29.21
CA THR A 445 -14.22 -16.98 27.86
C THR A 445 -15.51 -16.38 27.30
N GLU A 446 -16.54 -16.19 28.13
CA GLU A 446 -17.79 -15.50 27.77
C GLU A 446 -17.54 -14.05 27.30
N ASN A 447 -16.67 -13.32 27.99
CA ASN A 447 -16.32 -11.95 27.61
C ASN A 447 -15.32 -11.89 26.44
N ALA A 448 -14.48 -12.92 26.23
CA ALA A 448 -13.70 -13.03 25.00
C ALA A 448 -14.59 -13.30 23.77
N ALA A 449 -15.59 -14.18 23.91
CA ALA A 449 -16.60 -14.44 22.88
C ALA A 449 -17.50 -13.22 22.58
N ALA A 450 -17.50 -12.22 23.47
CA ALA A 450 -18.19 -10.94 23.28
C ALA A 450 -17.37 -9.91 22.48
N LEU A 451 -16.07 -10.15 22.23
CA LEU A 451 -15.23 -9.24 21.45
C LEU A 451 -15.62 -9.31 19.96
N THR A 452 -16.15 -8.20 19.45
CA THR A 452 -16.60 -8.10 18.06
C THR A 452 -15.42 -8.10 17.08
N LYS A 453 -15.71 -8.53 15.84
CA LYS A 453 -14.80 -8.46 14.68
C LYS A 453 -14.03 -7.13 14.55
N THR A 454 -14.67 -5.99 14.80
CA THR A 454 -14.04 -4.66 14.69
C THR A 454 -13.10 -4.36 15.87
N GLN A 455 -13.42 -4.84 17.07
CA GLN A 455 -12.54 -4.72 18.24
C GLN A 455 -11.29 -5.58 18.08
N ILE A 456 -11.46 -6.83 17.64
CA ILE A 456 -10.35 -7.79 17.41
C ILE A 456 -9.38 -7.28 16.34
N ALA A 457 -9.89 -6.63 15.28
CA ALA A 457 -9.04 -5.96 14.28
C ALA A 457 -8.20 -4.80 14.85
N GLY A 458 -8.64 -4.18 15.95
CA GLY A 458 -7.94 -3.12 16.66
C GLY A 458 -6.91 -3.61 17.68
N LEU A 459 -6.90 -4.92 18.03
CA LEU A 459 -5.97 -5.46 19.01
C LEU A 459 -4.54 -5.60 18.45
N SER A 460 -3.57 -5.30 19.30
CA SER A 460 -2.14 -5.54 19.08
C SER A 460 -1.74 -6.99 19.39
N SER A 461 -0.56 -7.40 18.91
CA SER A 461 0.05 -8.69 19.25
C SER A 461 0.18 -8.89 20.77
N ALA A 462 0.59 -7.85 21.52
CA ALA A 462 0.72 -7.91 22.97
C ALA A 462 -0.63 -8.13 23.70
N GLN A 463 -1.71 -7.53 23.18
CA GLN A 463 -3.06 -7.71 23.71
C GLN A 463 -3.62 -9.10 23.39
N LEU A 464 -3.43 -9.61 22.18
CA LEU A 464 -3.82 -10.98 21.81
C LEU A 464 -2.98 -12.03 22.56
N ASN A 465 -1.68 -11.78 22.79
CA ASN A 465 -0.82 -12.64 23.60
C ASN A 465 -1.22 -12.68 25.08
N ALA A 466 -1.96 -11.69 25.59
CA ALA A 466 -2.47 -11.71 26.96
C ALA A 466 -3.63 -12.69 27.14
N LEU A 467 -4.46 -12.86 26.11
CA LEU A 467 -5.56 -13.83 26.11
C LEU A 467 -5.04 -15.27 26.26
N SER A 468 -5.83 -16.13 26.89
CA SER A 468 -5.56 -17.58 26.93
C SER A 468 -5.84 -18.25 25.58
N SER A 469 -5.35 -19.48 25.41
CA SER A 469 -5.78 -20.38 24.33
C SER A 469 -7.29 -20.48 24.24
N ASP A 470 -7.94 -20.59 25.40
CA ASP A 470 -9.36 -20.85 25.52
C ASP A 470 -10.18 -19.62 25.12
N ASN A 471 -9.68 -18.41 25.43
CA ASN A 471 -10.25 -17.17 24.90
C ASN A 471 -10.16 -17.12 23.37
N LEU A 472 -8.98 -17.37 22.78
CA LEU A 472 -8.79 -17.34 21.32
C LEU A 472 -9.63 -18.41 20.62
N ALA A 473 -9.82 -19.57 21.24
CA ALA A 473 -10.68 -20.64 20.75
C ALA A 473 -12.19 -20.27 20.72
N THR A 474 -12.63 -19.22 21.43
CA THR A 474 -14.02 -18.73 21.32
C THR A 474 -14.30 -17.89 20.07
N PHE A 475 -13.28 -17.35 19.41
CA PHE A 475 -13.47 -16.48 18.25
C PHE A 475 -14.03 -17.24 17.04
N SER A 476 -15.08 -16.70 16.42
CA SER A 476 -15.62 -17.26 15.18
C SER A 476 -14.63 -17.14 14.02
N ALA A 477 -14.88 -17.88 12.94
CA ALA A 477 -14.00 -17.84 11.76
C ALA A 477 -13.90 -16.44 11.12
N ASP A 478 -14.90 -15.58 11.30
CA ASP A 478 -14.87 -14.20 10.80
C ASP A 478 -14.08 -13.24 11.70
N GLU A 479 -13.99 -13.53 12.99
CA GLU A 479 -13.22 -12.79 13.99
C GLU A 479 -11.74 -13.19 13.96
N VAL A 480 -11.44 -14.47 13.79
CA VAL A 480 -10.08 -14.95 13.47
C VAL A 480 -9.55 -14.29 12.20
N LYS A 481 -10.38 -14.15 11.15
CA LYS A 481 -10.03 -13.42 9.91
C LYS A 481 -9.86 -11.91 10.09
N ALA A 482 -10.31 -11.34 11.20
CA ALA A 482 -10.12 -9.92 11.52
C ALA A 482 -8.81 -9.63 12.26
N ILE A 483 -8.14 -10.64 12.84
CA ILE A 483 -6.81 -10.49 13.43
C ILE A 483 -5.84 -9.98 12.35
N SER A 484 -5.41 -8.71 12.49
CA SER A 484 -4.53 -8.09 11.50
C SER A 484 -3.22 -8.86 11.34
N THR A 485 -2.68 -8.92 10.12
CA THR A 485 -1.40 -9.61 9.84
C THR A 485 -0.25 -9.08 10.71
N ARG A 486 -0.26 -7.77 11.05
CA ARG A 486 0.70 -7.16 11.98
C ARG A 486 0.56 -7.68 13.42
N ALA A 487 -0.66 -7.92 13.90
CA ALA A 487 -0.89 -8.50 15.22
C ALA A 487 -0.55 -10.00 15.22
N LEU A 488 -0.90 -10.72 14.14
CA LEU A 488 -0.59 -12.14 13.97
C LEU A 488 0.92 -12.40 13.88
N ALA A 489 1.70 -11.56 13.20
CA ALA A 489 3.16 -11.69 13.09
C ALA A 489 3.93 -11.48 14.42
N GLY A 490 3.23 -11.08 15.50
CA GLY A 490 3.77 -11.05 16.86
C GLY A 490 3.01 -11.94 17.85
N LEU A 491 2.07 -12.75 17.38
CA LEU A 491 1.26 -13.66 18.20
C LEU A 491 2.04 -14.95 18.48
N ASP A 492 1.94 -15.47 19.69
CA ASP A 492 2.32 -16.84 20.03
C ASP A 492 1.36 -17.81 19.33
N ALA A 493 1.80 -18.36 18.20
CA ALA A 493 0.99 -19.25 17.37
C ALA A 493 0.64 -20.58 18.08
N SER A 494 1.34 -20.96 19.14
CA SER A 494 1.00 -22.15 19.94
C SER A 494 -0.32 -21.99 20.70
N LYS A 495 -0.78 -20.76 20.93
CA LYS A 495 -2.08 -20.47 21.57
C LYS A 495 -3.30 -20.64 20.65
N LEU A 496 -3.11 -20.77 19.33
CA LEU A 496 -4.21 -20.88 18.37
C LEU A 496 -4.75 -22.31 18.35
N SER A 497 -6.06 -22.51 18.58
CA SER A 497 -6.67 -23.82 18.38
C SER A 497 -6.60 -24.26 16.92
N THR A 498 -6.75 -25.56 16.65
CA THR A 498 -6.88 -26.10 15.28
C THR A 498 -8.02 -25.43 14.51
N GLY A 499 -9.13 -25.11 15.18
CA GLY A 499 -10.24 -24.34 14.62
C GLY A 499 -9.86 -22.90 14.25
N ASN A 500 -9.00 -22.24 15.05
CA ASN A 500 -8.46 -20.93 14.66
C ASN A 500 -7.53 -21.05 13.45
N ILE A 501 -6.63 -22.05 13.42
CA ILE A 501 -5.72 -22.25 12.28
C ILE A 501 -6.51 -22.50 10.99
N ALA A 502 -7.49 -23.40 10.99
CA ALA A 502 -8.37 -23.66 9.85
C ALA A 502 -9.17 -22.43 9.40
N ALA A 503 -9.41 -21.47 10.30
CA ALA A 503 -10.13 -20.23 10.00
C ALA A 503 -9.24 -19.10 9.43
N LEU A 504 -7.92 -19.12 9.62
CA LEU A 504 -7.04 -18.06 9.11
C LEU A 504 -7.13 -17.94 7.58
N SER A 505 -7.10 -16.72 7.05
CA SER A 505 -6.96 -16.51 5.61
C SER A 505 -5.56 -16.90 5.10
N ARG A 506 -5.45 -17.22 3.82
CA ARG A 506 -4.16 -17.42 3.12
C ARG A 506 -3.15 -16.31 3.40
N THR A 507 -3.59 -15.05 3.38
CA THR A 507 -2.74 -13.88 3.67
C THR A 507 -2.26 -13.84 5.11
N GLN A 508 -3.07 -14.32 6.06
CA GLN A 508 -2.68 -14.46 7.47
C GLN A 508 -1.69 -15.60 7.68
N ILE A 509 -1.91 -16.76 7.07
CA ILE A 509 -0.95 -17.88 7.10
C ILE A 509 0.39 -17.46 6.47
N SER A 510 0.38 -16.76 5.34
CA SER A 510 1.58 -16.20 4.69
C SER A 510 2.30 -15.13 5.54
N ALA A 511 1.61 -14.52 6.51
CA ALA A 511 2.18 -13.51 7.41
C ALA A 511 2.77 -14.09 8.72
N LEU A 512 2.62 -15.38 8.99
CA LEU A 512 3.34 -16.06 10.07
C LEU A 512 4.83 -16.17 9.69
N SER A 513 5.72 -15.73 10.58
CA SER A 513 7.16 -15.99 10.40
C SER A 513 7.44 -17.50 10.41
N SER A 514 8.55 -17.93 9.79
CA SER A 514 8.95 -19.35 9.82
C SER A 514 9.14 -19.88 11.25
N THR A 515 9.60 -19.04 12.18
CA THR A 515 9.68 -19.38 13.62
C THR A 515 8.31 -19.62 14.25
N GLN A 516 7.29 -18.81 13.93
CA GLN A 516 5.93 -19.02 14.42
C GLN A 516 5.27 -20.24 13.77
N PHE A 517 5.52 -20.47 12.48
CA PHE A 517 5.00 -21.62 11.75
C PHE A 517 5.62 -22.94 12.23
N ALA A 518 6.92 -22.94 12.54
CA ALA A 518 7.62 -24.07 13.19
C ALA A 518 7.22 -24.29 14.67
N ALA A 519 6.52 -23.33 15.29
CA ALA A 519 5.97 -23.46 16.63
C ALA A 519 4.51 -23.97 16.63
N LEU A 520 3.93 -24.24 15.46
CA LEU A 520 2.66 -24.94 15.34
C LEU A 520 2.85 -26.42 15.66
N SER A 521 1.93 -26.98 16.45
CA SER A 521 1.82 -28.42 16.67
C SER A 521 1.38 -29.15 15.40
N THR A 522 1.68 -30.46 15.35
CA THR A 522 1.33 -31.33 14.21
C THR A 522 -0.18 -31.33 13.91
N ASP A 523 -1.05 -31.22 14.92
CA ASP A 523 -2.51 -31.10 14.72
C ASP A 523 -2.93 -29.73 14.16
N GLN A 524 -2.20 -28.65 14.49
CA GLN A 524 -2.41 -27.33 13.87
C GLN A 524 -1.95 -27.32 12.41
N ILE A 525 -0.81 -27.95 12.08
CA ILE A 525 -0.35 -28.13 10.69
C ILE A 525 -1.37 -28.96 9.89
N LYS A 526 -1.92 -30.02 10.48
CA LYS A 526 -2.99 -30.85 9.89
C LYS A 526 -4.33 -30.12 9.73
N ALA A 527 -4.55 -29.02 10.44
CA ALA A 527 -5.74 -28.18 10.30
C ALA A 527 -5.62 -27.14 9.17
N LEU A 528 -4.50 -27.10 8.45
CA LEU A 528 -4.36 -26.30 7.24
C LEU A 528 -5.18 -26.89 6.08
N ASN A 529 -5.71 -26.02 5.22
CA ASN A 529 -6.38 -26.40 3.97
C ASN A 529 -5.62 -25.94 2.72
N SER A 530 -6.03 -26.40 1.54
CA SER A 530 -5.33 -26.16 0.28
C SER A 530 -5.11 -24.66 -0.07
N ASP A 531 -6.05 -23.75 0.20
CA ASP A 531 -5.81 -22.31 -0.07
C ASP A 531 -4.78 -21.71 0.90
N GLN A 532 -4.77 -22.16 2.15
CA GLN A 532 -3.76 -21.79 3.13
C GLN A 532 -2.37 -22.33 2.78
N VAL A 533 -2.29 -23.59 2.34
CA VAL A 533 -1.04 -24.23 1.88
C VAL A 533 -0.50 -23.52 0.62
N ALA A 534 -1.38 -23.05 -0.28
CA ALA A 534 -1.01 -22.18 -1.39
C ALA A 534 -0.53 -20.77 -0.98
N GLY A 535 -0.69 -20.39 0.30
CA GLY A 535 -0.14 -19.17 0.89
C GLY A 535 1.25 -19.33 1.52
N LEU A 536 1.73 -20.56 1.72
CA LEU A 536 3.00 -20.80 2.37
C LEU A 536 4.17 -20.28 1.53
N SER A 537 5.14 -19.68 2.22
CA SER A 537 6.44 -19.32 1.68
C SER A 537 7.40 -20.51 1.75
N SER A 538 8.48 -20.47 0.96
CA SER A 538 9.54 -21.48 1.02
C SER A 538 10.20 -21.56 2.40
N ALA A 539 10.27 -20.44 3.14
CA ALA A 539 10.78 -20.40 4.51
C ALA A 539 9.89 -21.12 5.53
N GLN A 540 8.57 -21.22 5.27
CA GLN A 540 7.63 -21.98 6.10
C GLN A 540 7.57 -23.45 5.68
N VAL A 541 7.58 -23.75 4.38
CA VAL A 541 7.64 -25.13 3.89
C VAL A 541 8.96 -25.81 4.31
N ALA A 542 10.07 -25.06 4.41
CA ALA A 542 11.35 -25.57 4.90
C ALA A 542 11.39 -25.93 6.40
N THR A 543 10.35 -25.61 7.19
CA THR A 543 10.24 -26.06 8.58
C THR A 543 9.35 -27.29 8.73
N LEU A 544 8.65 -27.72 7.67
CA LEU A 544 7.85 -28.95 7.68
C LEU A 544 8.76 -30.17 7.61
N ASN A 545 8.55 -31.13 8.52
CA ASN A 545 9.22 -32.42 8.48
C ASN A 545 8.42 -33.46 7.67
N SER A 546 9.05 -34.61 7.39
CA SER A 546 8.46 -35.66 6.56
C SER A 546 7.17 -36.28 7.12
N SER A 547 6.98 -36.25 8.45
CA SER A 547 5.74 -36.73 9.08
C SER A 547 4.60 -35.72 8.92
N GLU A 548 4.90 -34.42 8.91
CA GLU A 548 3.91 -33.36 8.66
C GLU A 548 3.49 -33.32 7.19
N LEU A 549 4.45 -33.46 6.25
CA LEU A 549 4.17 -33.57 4.82
C LEU A 549 3.41 -34.86 4.44
N ALA A 550 3.44 -35.88 5.30
CA ALA A 550 2.63 -37.09 5.17
C ALA A 550 1.19 -36.94 5.74
N LEU A 551 0.88 -35.85 6.45
CA LEU A 551 -0.48 -35.53 6.92
C LEU A 551 -1.28 -34.67 5.95
N PHE A 552 -0.61 -34.00 5.01
CA PHE A 552 -1.25 -33.26 3.91
C PHE A 552 -1.90 -34.22 2.92
N SER A 553 -3.14 -33.91 2.51
CA SER A 553 -3.83 -34.59 1.42
C SER A 553 -3.16 -34.30 0.07
N THR A 554 -3.48 -35.09 -0.96
CA THR A 554 -2.97 -34.83 -2.31
C THR A 554 -3.37 -33.45 -2.84
N ASP A 555 -4.47 -32.85 -2.39
CA ASP A 555 -4.89 -31.49 -2.79
C ASP A 555 -4.12 -30.39 -2.03
N GLU A 556 -3.73 -30.59 -0.76
CA GLU A 556 -2.74 -29.72 -0.11
C GLU A 556 -1.38 -29.82 -0.81
N ILE A 557 -0.90 -31.03 -1.16
CA ILE A 557 0.38 -31.20 -1.85
C ILE A 557 0.37 -30.49 -3.21
N LYS A 558 -0.68 -30.64 -4.03
CA LYS A 558 -0.86 -29.89 -5.30
C LYS A 558 -0.88 -28.37 -5.09
N ALA A 559 -1.34 -27.91 -3.93
CA ALA A 559 -1.47 -26.49 -3.62
C ALA A 559 -0.15 -25.81 -3.21
N ILE A 560 0.89 -26.55 -2.79
CA ILE A 560 2.20 -25.98 -2.42
C ILE A 560 2.75 -25.14 -3.59
N SER A 561 2.76 -23.81 -3.43
CA SER A 561 3.03 -22.91 -4.56
C SER A 561 4.44 -23.11 -5.15
N ALA A 562 4.62 -22.82 -6.44
CA ALA A 562 5.93 -22.93 -7.11
C ALA A 562 7.05 -22.10 -6.41
N ASN A 563 6.69 -21.00 -5.75
CA ASN A 563 7.61 -20.19 -4.94
C ASN A 563 8.01 -20.89 -3.63
N ALA A 564 7.15 -21.76 -3.10
CA ALA A 564 7.36 -22.50 -1.86
C ALA A 564 8.20 -23.78 -2.05
N ILE A 565 8.15 -24.38 -3.25
CA ILE A 565 8.87 -25.62 -3.60
C ILE A 565 10.37 -25.56 -3.31
N ALA A 566 11.01 -24.39 -3.36
CA ALA A 566 12.43 -24.23 -3.00
C ALA A 566 12.76 -24.62 -1.54
N GLY A 567 11.77 -24.66 -0.65
CA GLY A 567 11.90 -25.15 0.74
C GLY A 567 11.47 -26.60 0.96
N LEU A 568 10.85 -27.26 -0.02
CA LEU A 568 10.21 -28.56 0.18
C LEU A 568 11.24 -29.69 0.40
N THR A 569 11.19 -30.33 1.56
CA THR A 569 11.95 -31.56 1.81
C THR A 569 11.15 -32.77 1.31
N LEU A 570 11.76 -33.63 0.49
CA LEU A 570 11.09 -34.79 -0.13
C LEU A 570 11.50 -36.14 0.50
N THR A 571 12.38 -36.11 1.50
CA THR A 571 12.90 -37.29 2.19
C THR A 571 11.78 -38.08 2.87
N GLY A 572 11.47 -39.26 2.36
CA GLY A 572 10.40 -40.10 2.91
C GLY A 572 8.97 -39.69 2.53
N LEU A 573 8.81 -38.81 1.52
CA LEU A 573 7.48 -38.54 0.96
C LEU A 573 6.91 -39.81 0.30
N GLY A 574 5.73 -40.26 0.75
CA GLY A 574 5.05 -41.44 0.23
C GLY A 574 4.66 -41.30 -1.24
N THR A 575 4.51 -42.43 -1.93
CA THR A 575 4.27 -42.49 -3.39
C THR A 575 3.00 -41.75 -3.83
N GLU A 576 1.93 -41.77 -3.03
CA GLU A 576 0.69 -41.04 -3.29
C GLU A 576 0.90 -39.51 -3.28
N ASN A 577 1.61 -38.99 -2.28
CA ASN A 577 1.93 -37.56 -2.21
C ASN A 577 3.03 -37.17 -3.22
N ALA A 578 3.91 -38.08 -3.62
CA ALA A 578 4.82 -37.84 -4.74
C ALA A 578 4.08 -37.75 -6.08
N ALA A 579 3.12 -38.64 -6.33
CA ALA A 579 2.23 -38.60 -7.51
C ALA A 579 1.29 -37.39 -7.54
N ALA A 580 1.11 -36.71 -6.40
CA ALA A 580 0.37 -35.46 -6.31
C ALA A 580 1.19 -34.22 -6.70
N LEU A 581 2.51 -34.32 -6.89
CA LEU A 581 3.35 -33.21 -7.31
C LEU A 581 3.06 -32.84 -8.77
N THR A 582 2.52 -31.64 -8.99
CA THR A 582 2.17 -31.16 -10.33
C THR A 582 3.40 -30.87 -11.18
N LYS A 583 3.23 -30.94 -12.50
CA LYS A 583 4.20 -30.54 -13.53
C LYS A 583 4.94 -29.22 -13.23
N THR A 584 4.23 -28.20 -12.71
CA THR A 584 4.82 -26.89 -12.36
C THR A 584 5.71 -26.95 -11.11
N GLN A 585 5.33 -27.76 -10.12
CA GLN A 585 6.15 -27.98 -8.92
C GLN A 585 7.40 -28.80 -9.26
N ILE A 586 7.27 -29.85 -10.06
CA ILE A 586 8.38 -30.70 -10.52
C ILE A 586 9.41 -29.91 -11.34
N ALA A 587 8.97 -28.95 -12.16
CA ALA A 587 9.87 -28.03 -12.87
C ALA A 587 10.71 -27.14 -11.93
N GLY A 588 10.21 -26.87 -10.72
CA GLY A 588 10.91 -26.10 -9.68
C GLY A 588 11.83 -26.91 -8.77
N LEU A 589 11.83 -28.25 -8.87
CA LEU A 589 12.64 -29.10 -8.00
C LEU A 589 14.14 -29.05 -8.37
N SER A 590 14.98 -29.03 -7.34
CA SER A 590 16.42 -29.22 -7.45
C SER A 590 16.81 -30.69 -7.54
N SER A 591 18.03 -30.96 -8.00
CA SER A 591 18.65 -32.30 -8.00
C SER A 591 18.63 -32.93 -6.61
N THR A 592 18.95 -32.17 -5.55
CA THR A 592 18.92 -32.63 -4.16
C THR A 592 17.54 -33.10 -3.72
N GLN A 593 16.47 -32.41 -4.15
CA GLN A 593 15.10 -32.77 -3.81
C GLN A 593 14.64 -34.02 -4.58
N LEU A 594 14.94 -34.10 -5.89
CA LEU A 594 14.66 -35.31 -6.68
C LEU A 594 15.42 -36.53 -6.13
N ASN A 595 16.67 -36.35 -5.70
CA ASN A 595 17.47 -37.40 -5.07
C ASN A 595 16.98 -37.79 -3.66
N ALA A 596 16.13 -36.98 -3.01
CA ALA A 596 15.53 -37.32 -1.71
C ALA A 596 14.29 -38.23 -1.84
N LEU A 597 13.69 -38.33 -3.03
CA LEU A 597 12.64 -39.30 -3.33
C LEU A 597 13.19 -40.74 -3.39
N SER A 598 12.30 -41.72 -3.22
CA SER A 598 12.56 -43.12 -3.57
C SER A 598 12.42 -43.34 -5.09
N SER A 599 12.98 -44.44 -5.58
CA SER A 599 12.80 -44.87 -6.97
C SER A 599 11.32 -45.10 -7.30
N ASP A 600 10.55 -45.66 -6.35
CA ASP A 600 9.11 -45.88 -6.50
C ASP A 600 8.35 -44.55 -6.66
N SER A 601 8.69 -43.54 -5.86
CA SER A 601 8.07 -42.21 -5.95
C SER A 601 8.42 -41.51 -7.27
N LEU A 602 9.66 -41.63 -7.76
CA LEU A 602 10.05 -41.13 -9.09
C LEU A 602 9.32 -41.89 -10.22
N ALA A 603 9.11 -43.19 -10.07
CA ALA A 603 8.37 -44.02 -11.03
C ALA A 603 6.87 -43.66 -11.13
N THR A 604 6.30 -42.92 -10.18
CA THR A 604 4.91 -42.42 -10.27
C THR A 604 4.73 -41.26 -11.26
N PHE A 605 5.79 -40.52 -11.58
CA PHE A 605 5.69 -39.33 -12.44
C PHE A 605 5.28 -39.70 -13.86
N SER A 606 4.26 -39.02 -14.40
CA SER A 606 3.84 -39.20 -15.78
C SER A 606 4.93 -38.74 -16.75
N ALA A 607 4.82 -39.17 -18.02
CA ALA A 607 5.80 -38.79 -19.04
C ALA A 607 5.90 -37.27 -19.26
N ASP A 608 4.86 -36.51 -18.93
CA ASP A 608 4.83 -35.04 -19.06
C ASP A 608 5.44 -34.32 -17.84
N GLU A 609 5.42 -34.96 -16.67
CA GLU A 609 6.08 -34.50 -15.44
C GLU A 609 7.57 -34.81 -15.45
N VAL A 610 7.96 -35.99 -15.94
CA VAL A 610 9.36 -36.31 -16.23
C VAL A 610 9.95 -35.29 -17.22
N LYS A 611 9.21 -34.89 -18.26
CA LYS A 611 9.62 -33.84 -19.21
C LYS A 611 9.70 -32.43 -18.60
N ALA A 612 9.11 -32.21 -17.43
CA ALA A 612 9.19 -30.94 -16.71
C ALA A 612 10.44 -30.82 -15.83
N ILE A 613 11.08 -31.93 -15.45
CA ILE A 613 12.35 -31.94 -14.69
C ILE A 613 13.40 -31.12 -15.45
N SER A 614 13.83 -30.01 -14.87
CA SER A 614 14.80 -29.13 -15.54
C SER A 614 16.12 -29.86 -15.84
N THR A 615 16.75 -29.56 -16.97
CA THR A 615 18.04 -30.15 -17.35
C THR A 615 19.13 -29.91 -16.29
N LYS A 616 19.06 -28.78 -15.58
CA LYS A 616 19.93 -28.46 -14.43
C LYS A 616 19.72 -29.39 -13.23
N ALA A 617 18.47 -29.77 -12.93
CA ALA A 617 18.17 -30.73 -11.88
C ALA A 617 18.54 -32.15 -12.32
N LEU A 618 18.30 -32.51 -13.59
CA LEU A 618 18.67 -33.80 -14.16
C LEU A 618 20.19 -34.02 -14.19
N ALA A 619 20.99 -32.99 -14.48
CA ALA A 619 22.46 -33.06 -14.47
C ALA A 619 23.09 -33.33 -13.08
N GLY A 620 22.29 -33.33 -12.01
CA GLY A 620 22.70 -33.75 -10.66
C GLY A 620 21.87 -34.91 -10.09
N ILE A 621 21.03 -35.56 -10.90
CA ILE A 621 20.17 -36.66 -10.44
C ILE A 621 20.96 -37.97 -10.32
N ASP A 622 20.64 -38.76 -9.30
CA ASP A 622 21.00 -40.17 -9.21
C ASP A 622 20.13 -40.97 -10.19
N VAL A 623 20.68 -41.26 -11.37
CA VAL A 623 19.96 -41.98 -12.42
C VAL A 623 19.64 -43.43 -12.06
N THR A 624 20.29 -44.01 -11.04
CA THR A 624 19.98 -45.38 -10.60
C THR A 624 18.59 -45.48 -9.96
N LYS A 625 18.01 -44.35 -9.56
CA LYS A 625 16.64 -44.24 -9.06
C LYS A 625 15.57 -44.08 -10.15
N LEU A 626 15.95 -43.79 -11.40
CA LEU A 626 14.99 -43.59 -12.48
C LEU A 626 14.50 -44.94 -13.02
N SER A 627 13.20 -45.17 -13.05
CA SER A 627 12.65 -46.35 -13.72
C SER A 627 12.93 -46.31 -15.23
N THR A 628 12.85 -47.47 -15.89
CA THR A 628 12.87 -47.54 -17.37
C THR A 628 11.78 -46.67 -18.00
N GLY A 629 10.60 -46.56 -17.36
CA GLY A 629 9.53 -45.64 -17.77
C GLY A 629 9.93 -44.16 -17.66
N ASN A 630 10.68 -43.76 -16.63
CA ASN A 630 11.21 -42.41 -16.52
C ASN A 630 12.26 -42.14 -17.62
N ILE A 631 13.14 -43.09 -17.92
CA ILE A 631 14.14 -42.94 -18.99
C ILE A 631 13.46 -42.83 -20.36
N ALA A 632 12.51 -43.71 -20.69
CA ALA A 632 11.72 -43.64 -21.91
C ALA A 632 10.90 -42.34 -22.06
N ALA A 633 10.58 -41.68 -20.95
CA ALA A 633 9.84 -40.42 -20.93
C ALA A 633 10.70 -39.15 -21.15
N LEU A 634 12.03 -39.22 -20.98
CA LEU A 634 12.90 -38.04 -21.14
C LEU A 634 12.74 -37.39 -22.52
N SER A 635 12.74 -36.06 -22.59
CA SER A 635 12.90 -35.37 -23.87
C SER A 635 14.31 -35.54 -24.43
N ARG A 636 14.47 -35.37 -25.76
CA ARG A 636 15.78 -35.34 -26.44
C ARG A 636 16.81 -34.42 -25.75
N THR A 637 16.37 -33.24 -25.31
CA THR A 637 17.21 -32.26 -24.60
C THR A 637 17.59 -32.70 -23.18
N GLN A 638 16.75 -33.49 -22.51
CA GLN A 638 17.05 -34.07 -21.21
C GLN A 638 18.02 -35.25 -21.32
N ALA A 639 17.80 -36.16 -22.28
CA ALA A 639 18.76 -37.24 -22.58
C ALA A 639 20.15 -36.68 -22.92
N ALA A 640 20.21 -35.61 -23.72
CA ALA A 640 21.44 -34.88 -24.04
C ALA A 640 22.09 -34.15 -22.84
N ALA A 641 21.34 -33.90 -21.77
CA ALA A 641 21.81 -33.17 -20.58
C ALA A 641 22.35 -34.07 -19.46
N LEU A 642 22.18 -35.40 -19.57
CA LEU A 642 22.86 -36.35 -18.70
C LEU A 642 24.36 -36.28 -18.97
N SER A 643 25.16 -36.11 -17.92
CA SER A 643 26.62 -36.24 -18.05
C SER A 643 27.02 -37.65 -18.51
N SER A 644 28.18 -37.81 -19.15
CA SER A 644 28.66 -39.14 -19.55
C SER A 644 28.83 -40.09 -18.36
N ALA A 645 29.19 -39.57 -17.17
CA ALA A 645 29.24 -40.35 -15.94
C ALA A 645 27.85 -40.83 -15.46
N GLN A 646 26.81 -40.01 -15.61
CA GLN A 646 25.43 -40.45 -15.35
C GLN A 646 24.95 -41.43 -16.42
N PHE A 647 25.21 -41.17 -17.70
CA PHE A 647 24.79 -42.06 -18.78
C PHE A 647 25.45 -43.45 -18.67
N ALA A 648 26.72 -43.51 -18.27
CA ALA A 648 27.43 -44.76 -17.93
C ALA A 648 26.96 -45.45 -16.63
N ALA A 649 26.17 -44.76 -15.80
CA ALA A 649 25.57 -45.31 -14.59
C ALA A 649 24.12 -45.76 -14.79
N LEU A 650 23.59 -45.66 -16.01
CA LEU A 650 22.33 -46.30 -16.39
C LEU A 650 22.54 -47.81 -16.48
N SER A 651 21.58 -48.56 -15.94
CA SER A 651 21.50 -50.01 -16.14
C SER A 651 21.16 -50.36 -17.60
N THR A 652 21.52 -51.56 -18.02
CA THR A 652 21.28 -52.06 -19.38
C THR A 652 19.79 -52.02 -19.78
N ASP A 653 18.86 -52.24 -18.86
CA ASP A 653 17.41 -52.09 -19.11
C ASP A 653 16.98 -50.62 -19.26
N GLN A 654 17.64 -49.67 -18.58
CA GLN A 654 17.43 -48.24 -18.79
C GLN A 654 17.99 -47.77 -20.15
N ILE A 655 19.16 -48.25 -20.55
CA ILE A 655 19.73 -47.99 -21.89
C ILE A 655 18.79 -48.54 -22.98
N LYS A 656 18.25 -49.75 -22.79
CA LYS A 656 17.26 -50.36 -23.68
C LYS A 656 15.90 -49.63 -23.69
N ALA A 657 15.61 -48.81 -22.68
CA ALA A 657 14.40 -47.99 -22.63
C ALA A 657 14.55 -46.64 -23.37
N LEU A 658 15.74 -46.33 -23.92
CA LEU A 658 15.93 -45.18 -24.78
C LEU A 658 15.20 -45.37 -26.11
N ASN A 659 14.64 -44.28 -26.66
CA ASN A 659 14.04 -44.25 -27.99
C ASN A 659 14.88 -43.44 -28.98
N SER A 660 14.59 -43.59 -30.28
CA SER A 660 15.34 -42.96 -31.37
C SER A 660 15.44 -41.43 -31.24
N ASP A 661 14.40 -40.74 -30.77
CA ASP A 661 14.42 -39.28 -30.56
C ASP A 661 15.41 -38.86 -29.46
N GLN A 662 15.54 -39.67 -28.40
CA GLN A 662 16.53 -39.48 -27.33
C GLN A 662 17.94 -39.83 -27.80
N VAL A 663 18.11 -40.93 -28.55
CA VAL A 663 19.40 -41.34 -29.12
C VAL A 663 19.94 -40.28 -30.10
N ALA A 664 19.06 -39.62 -30.86
CA ALA A 664 19.41 -38.45 -31.67
C ALA A 664 19.85 -37.22 -30.86
N GLY A 665 19.61 -37.18 -29.55
CA GLY A 665 20.10 -36.16 -28.63
C GLY A 665 21.49 -36.41 -28.06
N LEU A 666 21.96 -37.67 -28.07
CA LEU A 666 23.18 -38.04 -27.36
C LEU A 666 24.43 -37.36 -27.94
N SER A 667 25.35 -37.04 -27.04
CA SER A 667 26.70 -36.57 -27.35
C SER A 667 27.66 -37.74 -27.61
N SER A 668 28.78 -37.48 -28.28
CA SER A 668 29.84 -38.48 -28.48
C SER A 668 30.43 -38.98 -27.16
N ALA A 669 30.45 -38.14 -26.12
CA ALA A 669 30.89 -38.52 -24.78
C ALA A 669 29.95 -39.51 -24.07
N GLN A 670 28.65 -39.54 -24.41
CA GLN A 670 27.68 -40.51 -23.91
C GLN A 670 27.69 -41.79 -24.75
N VAL A 671 27.75 -41.66 -26.08
CA VAL A 671 27.84 -42.84 -26.97
C VAL A 671 29.13 -43.63 -26.72
N ALA A 672 30.24 -42.96 -26.37
CA ALA A 672 31.51 -43.59 -26.01
C ALA A 672 31.50 -44.39 -24.69
N THR A 673 30.43 -44.31 -23.88
CA THR A 673 30.29 -45.15 -22.68
C THR A 673 29.42 -46.38 -22.89
N LEU A 674 28.82 -46.56 -24.08
CA LEU A 674 28.06 -47.77 -24.41
C LEU A 674 28.99 -48.96 -24.67
N SER A 675 28.69 -50.10 -24.05
CA SER A 675 29.32 -51.37 -24.41
C SER A 675 28.79 -51.92 -25.74
N SER A 676 29.55 -52.80 -26.38
CA SER A 676 29.08 -53.55 -27.57
C SER A 676 27.79 -54.32 -27.31
N SER A 677 27.60 -54.81 -26.08
CA SER A 677 26.37 -55.47 -25.63
C SER A 677 25.16 -54.54 -25.57
N GLU A 678 25.35 -53.26 -25.25
CA GLU A 678 24.27 -52.27 -25.19
C GLU A 678 23.94 -51.69 -26.57
N LEU A 679 24.95 -51.48 -27.42
CA LEU A 679 24.75 -51.15 -28.84
C LEU A 679 24.06 -52.27 -29.63
N ALA A 680 24.14 -53.52 -29.15
CA ALA A 680 23.38 -54.65 -29.68
C ALA A 680 21.92 -54.74 -29.17
N LEU A 681 21.52 -53.91 -28.19
CA LEU A 681 20.12 -53.81 -27.73
C LEU A 681 19.34 -52.70 -28.45
N PHE A 682 20.03 -51.76 -29.10
CA PHE A 682 19.42 -50.73 -29.94
C PHE A 682 18.83 -51.34 -31.22
N SER A 683 17.61 -50.93 -31.57
CA SER A 683 17.00 -51.25 -32.85
C SER A 683 17.70 -50.52 -34.00
N THR A 684 17.42 -50.93 -35.24
CA THR A 684 17.95 -50.22 -36.42
C THR A 684 17.55 -48.74 -36.46
N ASP A 685 16.45 -48.33 -35.81
CA ASP A 685 16.00 -46.94 -35.79
C ASP A 685 16.69 -46.11 -34.69
N GLU A 686 17.04 -46.70 -33.54
CA GLU A 686 18.02 -46.07 -32.63
C GLU A 686 19.39 -45.92 -33.29
N ILE A 687 19.88 -46.94 -34.02
CA ILE A 687 21.18 -46.86 -34.70
C ILE A 687 21.19 -45.77 -35.77
N LYS A 688 20.16 -45.68 -36.63
CA LYS A 688 19.99 -44.57 -37.61
C LYS A 688 19.95 -43.20 -36.93
N ALA A 689 19.43 -43.13 -35.70
CA ALA A 689 19.28 -41.88 -34.96
C ALA A 689 20.59 -41.34 -34.35
N ILE A 690 21.61 -42.17 -34.12
CA ILE A 690 22.90 -41.73 -33.53
C ILE A 690 23.48 -40.56 -34.36
N SER A 691 23.48 -39.35 -33.79
CA SER A 691 23.75 -38.15 -34.58
C SER A 691 25.17 -38.12 -35.16
N ALA A 692 25.38 -37.40 -36.26
CA ALA A 692 26.71 -37.19 -36.85
C ALA A 692 27.72 -36.54 -35.87
N ASN A 693 27.24 -35.82 -34.86
CA ASN A 693 28.08 -35.27 -33.78
C ASN A 693 28.44 -36.34 -32.73
N ALA A 694 27.57 -37.34 -32.54
CA ALA A 694 27.78 -38.45 -31.62
C ALA A 694 28.70 -39.53 -32.19
N ILE A 695 28.73 -39.69 -33.53
CA ILE A 695 29.39 -40.82 -34.20
C ILE A 695 30.88 -40.95 -33.88
N ALA A 696 31.57 -39.87 -33.52
CA ALA A 696 32.98 -39.89 -33.10
C ALA A 696 33.23 -40.69 -31.80
N GLY A 697 32.18 -40.96 -31.00
CA GLY A 697 32.23 -41.84 -29.83
C GLY A 697 31.84 -43.29 -30.10
N LEU A 698 31.33 -43.64 -31.28
CA LEU A 698 30.71 -44.94 -31.53
C LEU A 698 31.74 -46.08 -31.62
N THR A 699 31.60 -47.06 -30.74
CA THR A 699 32.39 -48.30 -30.66
C THR A 699 31.78 -49.38 -31.55
N LEU A 700 32.30 -49.55 -32.76
CA LEU A 700 31.76 -50.52 -33.75
C LEU A 700 32.19 -51.98 -33.54
N THR A 701 33.06 -52.26 -32.55
CA THR A 701 33.54 -53.61 -32.24
C THR A 701 32.38 -54.54 -31.86
N GLY A 702 32.16 -55.58 -32.66
CA GLY A 702 31.10 -56.57 -32.42
C GLY A 702 29.69 -56.13 -32.82
N LEU A 703 29.54 -55.01 -33.56
CA LEU A 703 28.24 -54.61 -34.10
C LEU A 703 27.77 -55.62 -35.16
N GLY A 704 26.59 -56.20 -34.95
CA GLY A 704 25.96 -57.16 -35.87
C GLY A 704 25.64 -56.54 -37.23
N THR A 705 25.57 -57.38 -38.26
CA THR A 705 25.39 -56.96 -39.67
C THR A 705 24.12 -56.15 -39.91
N GLU A 706 23.01 -56.46 -39.23
CA GLU A 706 21.76 -55.70 -39.31
C GLU A 706 21.91 -54.26 -38.78
N ASN A 707 22.57 -54.08 -37.63
CA ASN A 707 22.84 -52.75 -37.09
C ASN A 707 23.97 -52.03 -37.85
N ALA A 708 24.90 -52.75 -38.49
CA ALA A 708 25.85 -52.14 -39.42
C ALA A 708 25.15 -51.61 -40.69
N ALA A 709 24.22 -52.39 -41.26
CA ALA A 709 23.39 -51.98 -42.40
C ALA A 709 22.42 -50.82 -42.07
N ALA A 710 22.17 -50.56 -40.79
CA ALA A 710 21.39 -49.41 -40.31
C ALA A 710 22.21 -48.09 -40.25
N LEU A 711 23.53 -48.13 -40.43
CA LEU A 711 24.37 -46.92 -40.43
C LEU A 711 24.12 -46.09 -41.69
N THR A 712 23.54 -44.91 -41.51
CA THR A 712 23.24 -43.99 -42.62
C THR A 712 24.49 -43.43 -43.28
N LYS A 713 24.35 -43.07 -44.56
CA LYS A 713 25.35 -42.34 -45.36
C LYS A 713 26.05 -41.19 -44.62
N THR A 714 25.30 -40.40 -43.83
CA THR A 714 25.85 -39.27 -43.06
C THR A 714 26.69 -39.70 -41.86
N GLN A 715 26.30 -40.80 -41.19
CA GLN A 715 27.08 -41.38 -40.10
C GLN A 715 28.39 -41.98 -40.63
N ILE A 716 28.31 -42.75 -41.72
CA ILE A 716 29.47 -43.39 -42.36
C ILE A 716 30.50 -42.36 -42.85
N ALA A 717 30.06 -41.20 -43.34
CA ALA A 717 30.95 -40.08 -43.68
C ALA A 717 31.74 -39.52 -42.47
N GLY A 718 31.20 -39.64 -41.26
CA GLY A 718 31.83 -39.22 -40.01
C GLY A 718 32.70 -40.28 -39.33
N LEU A 719 32.69 -41.53 -39.80
CA LEU A 719 33.49 -42.61 -39.21
C LEU A 719 34.99 -42.42 -39.47
N SER A 720 35.79 -42.73 -38.45
CA SER A 720 37.24 -42.85 -38.57
C SER A 720 37.68 -44.21 -39.13
N SER A 721 38.91 -44.27 -39.63
CA SER A 721 39.56 -45.52 -40.03
C SER A 721 39.52 -46.59 -38.92
N THR A 722 39.81 -46.20 -37.68
CA THR A 722 39.75 -47.09 -36.51
C THR A 722 38.37 -47.70 -36.29
N GLN A 723 37.30 -46.93 -36.50
CA GLN A 723 35.93 -47.42 -36.32
C GLN A 723 35.52 -48.35 -37.47
N LEU A 724 35.83 -48.00 -38.72
CA LEU A 724 35.61 -48.89 -39.87
C LEU A 724 36.41 -50.20 -39.73
N ASN A 725 37.65 -50.13 -39.23
CA ASN A 725 38.47 -51.29 -38.90
C ASN A 725 37.93 -52.15 -37.75
N ALA A 726 37.02 -51.63 -36.91
CA ALA A 726 36.38 -52.39 -35.83
C ALA A 726 35.18 -53.24 -36.31
N LEU A 727 34.65 -52.97 -37.52
CA LEU A 727 33.65 -53.82 -38.18
C LEU A 727 34.26 -55.13 -38.68
N SER A 728 33.41 -56.15 -38.87
CA SER A 728 33.74 -57.33 -39.67
C SER A 728 33.65 -57.02 -41.17
N SER A 729 34.28 -57.88 -41.98
CA SER A 729 34.16 -57.81 -43.45
C SER A 729 32.70 -57.97 -43.89
N ASP A 730 31.92 -58.85 -43.22
CA ASP A 730 30.49 -59.04 -43.48
C ASP A 730 29.68 -57.77 -43.22
N SER A 731 29.97 -57.06 -42.13
CA SER A 731 29.30 -55.79 -41.81
C SER A 731 29.67 -54.69 -42.81
N LEU A 732 30.92 -54.61 -43.27
CA LEU A 732 31.31 -53.69 -44.37
C LEU A 732 30.67 -54.07 -45.70
N ALA A 733 30.48 -55.36 -45.99
CA ALA A 733 29.80 -55.85 -47.19
C ALA A 733 28.29 -55.51 -47.23
N THR A 734 27.67 -55.14 -46.09
CA THR A 734 26.28 -54.69 -46.06
C THR A 734 26.07 -53.26 -46.61
N PHE A 735 27.12 -52.43 -46.65
CA PHE A 735 27.00 -51.04 -47.08
C PHE A 735 26.64 -50.93 -48.57
N SER A 736 25.60 -50.15 -48.88
CA SER A 736 25.22 -49.87 -50.26
C SER A 736 26.30 -49.08 -51.00
N ALA A 737 26.22 -49.04 -52.33
CA ALA A 737 27.19 -48.31 -53.13
C ALA A 737 27.24 -46.81 -52.82
N ASP A 738 26.17 -46.22 -52.29
CA ASP A 738 26.12 -44.82 -51.88
C ASP A 738 26.73 -44.57 -50.49
N GLU A 739 26.71 -45.56 -49.61
CA GLU A 739 27.31 -45.53 -48.27
C GLU A 739 28.81 -45.80 -48.34
N VAL A 740 29.25 -46.75 -49.17
CA VAL A 740 30.67 -46.90 -49.52
C VAL A 740 31.23 -45.61 -50.09
N LYS A 741 30.49 -44.91 -50.96
CA LYS A 741 30.88 -43.58 -51.50
C LYS A 741 30.92 -42.45 -50.48
N ALA A 742 30.35 -42.66 -49.28
CA ALA A 742 30.42 -41.69 -48.19
C ALA A 742 31.64 -41.86 -47.30
N ILE A 743 32.28 -43.03 -47.27
CA ILE A 743 33.52 -43.27 -46.52
C ILE A 743 34.57 -42.21 -46.91
N SER A 744 34.91 -41.32 -45.98
CA SER A 744 35.81 -40.21 -46.28
C SER A 744 37.19 -40.72 -46.73
N THR A 745 37.83 -40.02 -47.68
CA THR A 745 39.16 -40.40 -48.18
C THR A 745 40.20 -40.50 -47.05
N LYS A 746 40.05 -39.70 -45.99
CA LYS A 746 40.88 -39.76 -44.78
C LYS A 746 40.67 -41.04 -43.96
N ALA A 747 39.42 -41.52 -43.86
CA ALA A 747 39.12 -42.79 -43.19
C ALA A 747 39.56 -43.99 -44.06
N LEU A 748 39.33 -43.90 -45.38
CA LEU A 748 39.77 -44.90 -46.34
C LEU A 748 41.29 -45.08 -46.35
N ALA A 749 42.09 -43.99 -46.24
CA ALA A 749 43.55 -44.04 -46.20
C ALA A 749 44.15 -44.73 -44.95
N GLY A 750 43.32 -45.12 -43.98
CA GLY A 750 43.72 -45.95 -42.83
C GLY A 750 42.88 -47.24 -42.68
N LEU A 751 42.06 -47.56 -43.67
CA LEU A 751 41.21 -48.76 -43.69
C LEU A 751 42.01 -49.99 -44.08
N ASP A 752 41.80 -51.09 -43.37
CA ASP A 752 42.23 -52.43 -43.76
C ASP A 752 41.40 -52.88 -44.97
N VAL A 753 41.98 -52.74 -46.17
CA VAL A 753 41.30 -53.08 -47.42
C VAL A 753 41.03 -54.58 -47.56
N SER A 754 41.70 -55.45 -46.80
CA SER A 754 41.41 -56.89 -46.83
C SER A 754 40.00 -57.23 -46.32
N LYS A 755 39.37 -56.29 -45.59
CA LYS A 755 37.98 -56.39 -45.13
C LYS A 755 36.93 -55.93 -46.14
N LEU A 756 37.33 -55.28 -47.23
CA LEU A 756 36.38 -54.80 -48.24
C LEU A 756 35.95 -55.96 -49.14
N SER A 757 34.65 -56.17 -49.33
CA SER A 757 34.17 -57.07 -50.38
C SER A 757 34.50 -56.52 -51.77
N THR A 758 34.51 -57.38 -52.79
CA THR A 758 34.57 -56.97 -54.20
C THR A 758 33.47 -55.96 -54.54
N GLY A 759 32.26 -56.13 -53.99
CA GLY A 759 31.17 -55.17 -54.10
C GLY A 759 31.47 -53.80 -53.50
N ASN A 760 32.22 -53.72 -52.40
CA ASN A 760 32.67 -52.44 -51.85
C ASN A 760 33.74 -51.80 -52.76
N ILE A 761 34.66 -52.57 -53.33
CA ILE A 761 35.69 -52.03 -54.25
C ILE A 761 35.05 -51.48 -55.53
N ALA A 762 34.11 -52.22 -56.13
CA ALA A 762 33.31 -51.78 -57.28
C ALA A 762 32.42 -50.56 -56.99
N ALA A 763 32.13 -50.30 -55.71
CA ALA A 763 31.38 -49.13 -55.28
C ALA A 763 32.24 -47.87 -55.01
N LEU A 764 33.56 -47.98 -54.84
CA LEU A 764 34.42 -46.82 -54.56
C LEU A 764 34.27 -45.75 -55.66
N SER A 765 34.19 -44.48 -55.28
CA SER A 765 34.29 -43.39 -56.26
C SER A 765 35.72 -43.26 -56.81
N ARG A 766 35.86 -42.64 -57.98
CA ARG A 766 37.15 -42.28 -58.60
C ARG A 766 38.11 -41.58 -57.62
N THR A 767 37.60 -40.68 -56.79
CA THR A 767 38.40 -39.94 -55.79
C THR A 767 38.79 -40.80 -54.59
N GLN A 768 38.00 -41.82 -54.23
CA GLN A 768 38.34 -42.78 -53.19
C GLN A 768 39.37 -43.81 -53.67
N ALA A 769 39.24 -44.33 -54.89
CA ALA A 769 40.25 -45.17 -55.52
C ALA A 769 41.61 -44.44 -55.61
N ALA A 770 41.59 -43.15 -56.00
CA ALA A 770 42.78 -42.29 -56.00
C ALA A 770 43.40 -42.03 -54.61
N ALA A 771 42.62 -42.20 -53.53
CA ALA A 771 43.04 -41.91 -52.15
C ALA A 771 43.56 -43.12 -51.37
N LEU A 772 43.43 -44.34 -51.92
CA LEU A 772 44.09 -45.52 -51.38
C LEU A 772 45.61 -45.32 -51.44
N SER A 773 46.32 -45.49 -50.32
CA SER A 773 47.78 -45.49 -50.34
C SER A 773 48.33 -46.61 -51.22
N THR A 774 49.54 -46.48 -51.74
CA THR A 774 50.18 -47.52 -52.57
C THR A 774 50.28 -48.86 -51.84
N ALA A 775 50.54 -48.83 -50.53
CA ALA A 775 50.55 -50.02 -49.68
C ALA A 775 49.18 -50.68 -49.54
N GLN A 776 48.09 -49.90 -49.48
CA GLN A 776 46.73 -50.45 -49.48
C GLN A 776 46.34 -50.99 -50.85
N PHE A 777 46.63 -50.27 -51.93
CA PHE A 777 46.30 -50.74 -53.28
C PHE A 777 47.05 -52.03 -53.63
N ALA A 778 48.32 -52.17 -53.22
CA ALA A 778 49.10 -53.39 -53.34
C ALA A 778 48.71 -54.50 -52.33
N ALA A 779 47.81 -54.23 -51.38
CA ALA A 779 47.25 -55.19 -50.43
C ALA A 779 45.83 -55.64 -50.81
N LEU A 780 45.31 -55.18 -51.95
CA LEU A 780 44.08 -55.72 -52.54
C LEU A 780 44.35 -57.13 -53.09
N SER A 781 43.39 -58.03 -52.91
CA SER A 781 43.40 -59.33 -53.55
C SER A 781 43.10 -59.22 -55.06
N THR A 782 43.48 -60.24 -55.83
CA THR A 782 43.24 -60.27 -57.28
C THR A 782 41.75 -60.14 -57.63
N ASP A 783 40.84 -60.70 -56.81
CA ASP A 783 39.39 -60.54 -56.98
C ASP A 783 38.94 -59.09 -56.75
N GLN A 784 39.55 -58.40 -55.78
CA GLN A 784 39.30 -56.97 -55.52
C GLN A 784 39.85 -56.08 -56.64
N ILE A 785 41.03 -56.38 -57.17
CA ILE A 785 41.59 -55.69 -58.35
C ILE A 785 40.68 -55.89 -59.58
N THR A 786 40.15 -57.11 -59.77
CA THR A 786 39.19 -57.44 -60.85
C THR A 786 37.84 -56.74 -60.67
N ALA A 787 37.52 -56.28 -59.46
CA ALA A 787 36.30 -55.51 -59.18
C ALA A 787 36.43 -54.00 -59.42
N LEU A 788 37.59 -53.51 -59.89
CA LEU A 788 37.80 -52.11 -60.26
C LEU A 788 37.20 -51.83 -61.64
N GLY A 789 36.13 -51.05 -61.69
CA GLY A 789 35.58 -50.54 -62.96
C GLY A 789 36.39 -49.37 -63.53
N SER A 790 36.06 -48.98 -64.76
CA SER A 790 36.75 -47.90 -65.50
C SER A 790 36.80 -46.57 -64.73
N ASP A 791 35.75 -46.23 -63.96
CA ASP A 791 35.73 -45.01 -63.13
C ASP A 791 36.77 -45.04 -62.00
N GLN A 792 36.97 -46.20 -61.36
CA GLN A 792 38.01 -46.37 -60.34
C GLN A 792 39.40 -46.37 -60.98
N VAL A 793 39.58 -47.09 -62.09
CA VAL A 793 40.87 -47.17 -62.82
C VAL A 793 41.29 -45.79 -63.36
N ALA A 794 40.35 -44.96 -63.80
CA ALA A 794 40.60 -43.57 -64.17
C ALA A 794 41.03 -42.66 -62.99
N GLY A 795 40.83 -43.10 -61.75
CA GLY A 795 41.27 -42.41 -60.54
C GLY A 795 42.70 -42.75 -60.13
N LEU A 796 43.23 -43.89 -60.56
CA LEU A 796 44.52 -44.38 -60.07
C LEU A 796 45.67 -43.43 -60.43
N SER A 797 46.56 -43.25 -59.46
CA SER A 797 47.85 -42.60 -59.62
C SER A 797 48.87 -43.54 -60.26
N SER A 798 49.92 -42.98 -60.86
CA SER A 798 51.06 -43.75 -61.37
C SER A 798 51.70 -44.63 -60.29
N ALA A 799 51.72 -44.18 -59.04
CA ALA A 799 52.30 -44.94 -57.93
C ALA A 799 51.47 -46.17 -57.52
N GLN A 800 50.15 -46.17 -57.76
CA GLN A 800 49.28 -47.35 -57.58
C GLN A 800 49.35 -48.26 -58.81
N VAL A 801 49.30 -47.69 -60.01
CA VAL A 801 49.45 -48.45 -61.27
C VAL A 801 50.80 -49.16 -61.36
N ALA A 802 51.85 -48.62 -60.72
CA ALA A 802 53.17 -49.25 -60.60
C ALA A 802 53.19 -50.53 -59.74
N THR A 803 52.18 -50.80 -58.91
CA THR A 803 52.12 -52.02 -58.09
C THR A 803 51.36 -53.17 -58.75
N LEU A 804 50.70 -52.93 -59.90
CA LEU A 804 50.03 -53.98 -60.67
C LEU A 804 51.05 -54.94 -61.28
N SER A 805 50.87 -56.24 -61.05
CA SER A 805 51.56 -57.29 -61.79
C SER A 805 51.08 -57.35 -63.25
N SER A 806 51.86 -57.99 -64.12
CA SER A 806 51.42 -58.32 -65.49
C SER A 806 50.17 -59.20 -65.51
N SER A 807 50.04 -60.11 -64.54
CA SER A 807 48.84 -60.94 -64.33
C SER A 807 47.60 -60.12 -64.00
N GLU A 808 47.69 -59.11 -63.13
CA GLU A 808 46.56 -58.27 -62.75
C GLU A 808 46.17 -57.29 -63.86
N LEU A 809 47.15 -56.70 -64.55
CA LEU A 809 46.89 -55.83 -65.71
C LEU A 809 46.27 -56.60 -66.90
N ALA A 810 46.49 -57.92 -66.98
CA ALA A 810 45.85 -58.79 -67.96
C ALA A 810 44.39 -59.16 -67.62
N LEU A 811 43.92 -58.90 -66.39
CA LEU A 811 42.52 -59.09 -65.98
C LEU A 811 41.64 -57.88 -66.30
N PHE A 812 42.25 -56.70 -66.51
CA PHE A 812 41.53 -55.48 -66.90
C PHE A 812 40.91 -55.61 -68.30
N SER A 813 39.66 -55.16 -68.42
CA SER A 813 38.95 -55.02 -69.69
C SER A 813 39.57 -53.93 -70.56
N THR A 814 39.25 -53.94 -71.86
CA THR A 814 39.73 -52.87 -72.76
C THR A 814 39.24 -51.47 -72.34
N ASP A 815 38.15 -51.36 -71.58
CA ASP A 815 37.62 -50.08 -71.11
C ASP A 815 38.28 -49.62 -69.80
N GLU A 816 38.68 -50.53 -68.91
CA GLU A 816 39.62 -50.20 -67.82
C GLU A 816 40.99 -49.77 -68.38
N ILE A 817 41.52 -50.46 -69.40
CA ILE A 817 42.80 -50.07 -70.01
C ILE A 817 42.72 -48.69 -70.65
N LYS A 818 41.65 -48.35 -71.39
CA LYS A 818 41.41 -46.96 -71.89
C LYS A 818 41.32 -45.94 -70.75
N ALA A 819 40.81 -46.36 -69.59
CA ALA A 819 40.58 -45.49 -68.45
C ALA A 819 41.85 -45.11 -67.69
N ILE A 820 42.92 -45.94 -67.69
CA ILE A 820 44.19 -45.63 -67.01
C ILE A 820 44.68 -44.24 -67.45
N SER A 821 44.68 -43.26 -66.53
CA SER A 821 44.92 -41.87 -66.94
C SER A 821 46.31 -41.68 -67.58
N ALA A 822 46.44 -40.71 -68.48
CA ALA A 822 47.73 -40.43 -69.14
C ALA A 822 48.85 -39.99 -68.15
N ASN A 823 48.50 -39.58 -66.93
CA ASN A 823 49.46 -39.34 -65.85
C ASN A 823 49.84 -40.65 -65.12
N ALA A 824 48.94 -41.64 -65.10
CA ALA A 824 49.13 -42.93 -64.45
C ALA A 824 49.86 -43.95 -65.32
N ILE A 825 49.75 -43.85 -66.66
CA ILE A 825 50.41 -44.75 -67.61
C ILE A 825 51.93 -44.81 -67.40
N ALA A 826 52.56 -43.71 -66.97
CA ALA A 826 53.98 -43.63 -66.64
C ALA A 826 54.40 -44.47 -65.40
N GLY A 827 53.43 -44.99 -64.64
CA GLY A 827 53.66 -45.92 -63.53
C GLY A 827 53.85 -47.38 -63.97
N LEU A 828 53.26 -47.78 -65.10
CA LEU A 828 53.31 -49.18 -65.55
C LEU A 828 54.76 -49.64 -65.76
N SER A 829 55.14 -50.76 -65.14
CA SER A 829 56.48 -51.33 -65.38
C SER A 829 56.62 -51.80 -66.83
N ALA A 830 57.84 -51.78 -67.36
CA ALA A 830 58.15 -52.35 -68.68
C ALA A 830 57.71 -53.83 -68.77
N ALA A 831 57.87 -54.60 -67.69
CA ALA A 831 57.42 -55.99 -67.61
C ALA A 831 55.89 -56.13 -67.66
N ALA A 832 55.14 -55.17 -67.11
CA ALA A 832 53.68 -55.16 -67.20
C ALA A 832 53.19 -54.88 -68.63
N LEU A 833 53.83 -53.96 -69.37
CA LEU A 833 53.53 -53.75 -70.81
C LEU A 833 53.92 -54.95 -71.67
N ALA A 834 55.04 -55.62 -71.38
CA ALA A 834 55.46 -56.82 -72.10
C ALA A 834 54.49 -58.00 -71.93
N GLY A 835 53.75 -58.04 -70.82
CA GLY A 835 52.68 -59.01 -70.57
C GLY A 835 51.29 -58.59 -71.09
N LEU A 836 51.16 -57.42 -71.72
CA LEU A 836 49.86 -56.88 -72.15
C LEU A 836 49.40 -57.57 -73.46
N GLY A 837 48.25 -58.25 -73.39
CA GLY A 837 47.64 -58.88 -74.56
C GLY A 837 47.26 -57.87 -75.65
N THR A 838 47.29 -58.29 -76.92
CA THR A 838 47.13 -57.40 -78.09
C THR A 838 45.81 -56.61 -78.09
N ALA A 839 44.70 -57.19 -77.61
CA ALA A 839 43.43 -56.48 -77.47
C ALA A 839 43.48 -55.32 -76.44
N ASN A 840 44.28 -55.47 -75.39
CA ASN A 840 44.51 -54.42 -74.39
C ASN A 840 45.57 -53.42 -74.86
N ALA A 841 46.57 -53.84 -75.66
CA ALA A 841 47.46 -52.91 -76.34
C ALA A 841 46.70 -52.01 -77.35
N ALA A 842 45.80 -52.60 -78.14
CA ALA A 842 44.89 -51.89 -79.05
C ALA A 842 43.91 -50.94 -78.34
N ALA A 843 43.77 -51.07 -77.02
CA ALA A 843 42.94 -50.20 -76.19
C ALA A 843 43.71 -48.99 -75.62
N LEU A 844 45.03 -48.91 -75.82
CA LEU A 844 45.83 -47.76 -75.39
C LEU A 844 45.51 -46.54 -76.26
N THR A 845 44.86 -45.55 -75.67
CA THR A 845 44.49 -44.32 -76.35
C THR A 845 45.71 -43.49 -76.78
N LYS A 846 45.52 -42.68 -77.82
CA LYS A 846 46.47 -41.66 -78.29
C LYS A 846 47.20 -40.89 -77.18
N THR A 847 46.48 -40.47 -76.13
CA THR A 847 47.05 -39.69 -75.02
C THR A 847 47.87 -40.53 -74.05
N GLN A 848 47.52 -41.81 -73.85
CA GLN A 848 48.33 -42.74 -73.05
C GLN A 848 49.63 -43.10 -73.79
N ILE A 849 49.57 -43.37 -75.10
CA ILE A 849 50.73 -43.68 -75.93
C ILE A 849 51.73 -42.51 -75.98
N ALA A 850 51.24 -41.27 -76.03
CA ALA A 850 52.09 -40.08 -75.90
C ALA A 850 52.79 -39.96 -74.54
N GLY A 851 52.20 -40.51 -73.49
CA GLY A 851 52.72 -40.53 -72.11
C GLY A 851 53.72 -41.67 -71.82
N LEU A 852 53.92 -42.62 -72.74
CA LEU A 852 54.87 -43.72 -72.54
C LEU A 852 56.33 -43.22 -72.48
N SER A 853 57.09 -43.78 -71.55
CA SER A 853 58.55 -43.65 -71.53
C SER A 853 59.20 -44.57 -72.58
N SER A 854 60.48 -44.33 -72.87
CA SER A 854 61.26 -45.14 -73.80
C SER A 854 61.36 -46.62 -73.40
N ALA A 855 61.53 -46.90 -72.11
CA ALA A 855 61.57 -48.27 -71.59
C ALA A 855 60.22 -48.99 -71.70
N GLN A 856 59.11 -48.26 -71.55
CA GLN A 856 57.76 -48.80 -71.72
C GLN A 856 57.44 -49.08 -73.19
N LEU A 857 57.74 -48.14 -74.09
CA LEU A 857 57.52 -48.30 -75.53
C LEU A 857 58.33 -49.48 -76.10
N GLY A 858 59.61 -49.61 -75.71
CA GLY A 858 60.49 -50.70 -76.15
C GLY A 858 60.06 -52.09 -75.67
N ALA A 859 59.28 -52.16 -74.58
CA ALA A 859 58.81 -53.40 -73.99
C ALA A 859 57.59 -54.02 -74.70
N LEU A 860 56.88 -53.24 -75.54
CA LEU A 860 55.80 -53.77 -76.38
C LEU A 860 56.33 -54.84 -77.36
N SER A 861 55.48 -55.80 -77.70
CA SER A 861 55.72 -56.75 -78.79
C SER A 861 55.49 -56.10 -80.16
N SER A 862 55.99 -56.76 -81.22
CA SER A 862 55.62 -56.46 -82.61
C SER A 862 54.11 -56.40 -82.79
N ASP A 863 53.43 -57.42 -82.25
CA ASP A 863 52.01 -57.67 -82.45
C ASP A 863 51.18 -56.57 -81.79
N SER A 864 51.59 -56.12 -80.60
CA SER A 864 50.97 -55.01 -79.88
C SER A 864 51.22 -53.66 -80.59
N LEU A 865 52.43 -53.41 -81.10
CA LEU A 865 52.71 -52.21 -81.91
C LEU A 865 51.91 -52.18 -83.21
N ALA A 866 51.73 -53.34 -83.87
CA ALA A 866 50.94 -53.49 -85.08
C ALA A 866 49.44 -53.21 -84.87
N THR A 867 48.93 -53.23 -83.64
CA THR A 867 47.53 -52.83 -83.36
C THR A 867 47.29 -51.32 -83.35
N PHE A 868 48.33 -50.49 -83.23
CA PHE A 868 48.17 -49.03 -83.12
C PHE A 868 47.73 -48.42 -84.45
N SER A 869 46.65 -47.63 -84.41
CA SER A 869 46.19 -46.86 -85.57
C SER A 869 47.21 -45.80 -86.00
N THR A 870 47.04 -45.27 -87.21
CA THR A 870 47.90 -44.20 -87.76
C THR A 870 48.00 -42.99 -86.83
N ASP A 871 46.95 -42.66 -86.07
CA ASP A 871 46.95 -41.52 -85.15
C ASP A 871 47.64 -41.84 -83.82
N GLU A 872 47.61 -43.09 -83.36
CA GLU A 872 48.29 -43.57 -82.16
C GLU A 872 49.79 -43.74 -82.38
N VAL A 873 50.20 -44.27 -83.53
CA VAL A 873 51.60 -44.25 -83.96
C VAL A 873 52.13 -42.81 -84.00
N LYS A 874 51.36 -41.85 -84.53
CA LYS A 874 51.72 -40.41 -84.53
C LYS A 874 51.76 -39.76 -83.15
N ALA A 875 51.24 -40.42 -82.11
CA ALA A 875 51.27 -39.92 -80.74
C ALA A 875 52.55 -40.28 -79.99
N ILE A 876 53.24 -41.35 -80.40
CA ILE A 876 54.49 -41.81 -79.77
C ILE A 876 55.49 -40.65 -79.68
N SER A 877 55.80 -40.19 -78.48
CA SER A 877 56.66 -39.02 -78.32
C SER A 877 58.07 -39.29 -78.88
N THR A 878 58.71 -38.29 -79.47
CA THR A 878 60.09 -38.41 -80.00
C THR A 878 61.11 -38.78 -78.91
N LYS A 879 60.79 -38.51 -77.64
CA LYS A 879 61.56 -38.96 -76.48
C LYS A 879 61.37 -40.45 -76.16
N ALA A 880 60.17 -41.00 -76.38
CA ALA A 880 59.89 -42.43 -76.21
C ALA A 880 60.59 -43.28 -77.27
N LEU A 881 60.68 -42.78 -78.51
CA LEU A 881 61.35 -43.48 -79.63
C LEU A 881 62.77 -43.95 -79.29
N ALA A 882 63.51 -43.28 -78.41
CA ALA A 882 64.87 -43.67 -78.04
C ALA A 882 65.00 -45.07 -77.39
N GLY A 883 63.90 -45.70 -76.97
CA GLY A 883 63.88 -47.09 -76.48
C GLY A 883 63.15 -48.08 -77.41
N LEU A 884 62.61 -47.60 -78.54
CA LEU A 884 61.91 -48.45 -79.50
C LEU A 884 62.89 -49.38 -80.22
N ASP A 885 62.63 -50.67 -80.18
CA ASP A 885 63.18 -51.62 -81.14
C ASP A 885 62.44 -51.46 -82.47
N ALA A 886 63.06 -50.76 -83.41
CA ALA A 886 62.44 -50.42 -84.69
C ALA A 886 62.16 -51.66 -85.57
N SER A 887 62.85 -52.77 -85.35
CA SER A 887 62.59 -54.03 -86.07
C SER A 887 61.19 -54.62 -85.76
N LYS A 888 60.59 -54.21 -84.63
CA LYS A 888 59.23 -54.63 -84.22
C LYS A 888 58.10 -53.89 -84.92
N LEU A 889 58.36 -52.78 -85.61
CA LEU A 889 57.29 -52.01 -86.27
C LEU A 889 56.74 -52.78 -87.49
N SER A 890 55.42 -52.81 -87.68
CA SER A 890 54.86 -53.21 -88.98
C SER A 890 55.22 -52.16 -90.07
N THR A 891 55.11 -52.54 -91.34
CA THR A 891 55.17 -51.60 -92.47
C THR A 891 54.22 -50.43 -92.29
N ASP A 892 53.02 -50.72 -91.77
CA ASP A 892 51.93 -49.77 -91.61
C ASP A 892 52.21 -48.80 -90.45
N ASN A 893 52.88 -49.26 -89.39
CA ASN A 893 53.42 -48.36 -88.36
C ASN A 893 54.52 -47.46 -88.93
N VAL A 894 55.44 -47.98 -89.76
CA VAL A 894 56.50 -47.15 -90.36
C VAL A 894 55.89 -46.10 -91.31
N ALA A 895 54.96 -46.49 -92.18
CA ALA A 895 54.20 -45.58 -93.03
C ALA A 895 53.37 -44.54 -92.24
N ALA A 896 52.98 -44.86 -91.00
CA ALA A 896 52.25 -43.95 -90.12
C ALA A 896 53.12 -42.92 -89.38
N LEU A 897 54.44 -43.11 -89.25
CA LEU A 897 55.33 -42.18 -88.53
C LEU A 897 55.18 -40.74 -89.06
N SER A 898 55.14 -39.75 -88.18
CA SER A 898 55.29 -38.35 -88.60
C SER A 898 56.74 -38.06 -89.00
N LYS A 899 56.92 -37.01 -89.81
CA LYS A 899 58.24 -36.46 -90.18
C LYS A 899 59.17 -36.23 -88.98
N ALA A 900 58.63 -35.74 -87.86
CA ALA A 900 59.39 -35.50 -86.64
C ALA A 900 59.81 -36.80 -85.93
N GLN A 901 59.01 -37.86 -86.03
CA GLN A 901 59.32 -39.18 -85.46
C GLN A 901 60.35 -39.93 -86.32
N ALA A 902 60.19 -39.91 -87.65
CA ALA A 902 61.18 -40.44 -88.57
C ALA A 902 62.56 -39.76 -88.38
N SER A 903 62.58 -38.43 -88.18
CA SER A 903 63.79 -37.67 -87.86
C SER A 903 64.41 -38.01 -86.48
N ALA A 904 63.63 -38.54 -85.55
CA ALA A 904 64.04 -38.79 -84.17
C ALA A 904 64.45 -40.24 -83.87
N LEU A 905 64.28 -41.17 -84.82
CA LEU A 905 64.93 -42.47 -84.76
C LEU A 905 66.46 -42.27 -84.81
N SER A 906 67.21 -42.92 -83.92
CA SER A 906 68.67 -42.95 -84.06
C SER A 906 69.09 -43.67 -85.34
N SER A 907 70.31 -43.42 -85.83
CA SER A 907 70.86 -44.14 -86.99
C SER A 907 70.90 -45.65 -86.76
N ALA A 908 71.17 -46.11 -85.54
CA ALA A 908 71.12 -47.53 -85.17
C ALA A 908 69.71 -48.13 -85.27
N GLN A 909 68.67 -47.36 -84.92
CA GLN A 909 67.27 -47.81 -85.04
C GLN A 909 66.79 -47.75 -86.49
N PHE A 910 67.20 -46.74 -87.26
CA PHE A 910 66.88 -46.67 -88.68
C PHE A 910 67.56 -47.80 -89.47
N ALA A 911 68.80 -48.17 -89.12
CA ALA A 911 69.50 -49.34 -89.65
C ALA A 911 68.93 -50.70 -89.18
N ALA A 912 68.06 -50.71 -88.16
CA ALA A 912 67.35 -51.91 -87.70
C ALA A 912 65.98 -52.10 -88.40
N LEU A 913 65.61 -51.21 -89.32
CA LEU A 913 64.48 -51.40 -90.21
C LEU A 913 64.83 -52.42 -91.30
N SER A 914 63.95 -53.38 -91.53
CA SER A 914 63.98 -54.28 -92.69
C SER A 914 63.73 -53.53 -94.01
N THR A 915 64.06 -54.16 -95.13
CA THR A 915 63.84 -53.60 -96.48
C THR A 915 62.39 -53.21 -96.74
N ASP A 916 61.42 -54.00 -96.26
CA ASP A 916 60.00 -53.70 -96.46
C ASP A 916 59.52 -52.54 -95.57
N GLN A 917 60.09 -52.38 -94.37
CA GLN A 917 59.88 -51.19 -93.53
C GLN A 917 60.50 -49.94 -94.16
N ILE A 918 61.72 -50.01 -94.70
CA ILE A 918 62.37 -48.89 -95.40
C ILE A 918 61.55 -48.48 -96.64
N LYS A 919 60.99 -49.46 -97.37
CA LYS A 919 60.08 -49.25 -98.50
C LYS A 919 58.72 -48.66 -98.10
N ALA A 920 58.29 -48.81 -96.85
CA ALA A 920 57.07 -48.21 -96.33
C ALA A 920 57.24 -46.71 -95.96
N LEU A 921 58.46 -46.15 -96.09
CA LEU A 921 58.70 -44.73 -95.86
C LEU A 921 58.08 -43.87 -96.97
N ASN A 922 57.41 -42.79 -96.60
CA ASN A 922 56.84 -41.81 -97.53
C ASN A 922 57.70 -40.54 -97.64
N SER A 923 57.43 -39.71 -98.66
CA SER A 923 58.24 -38.54 -98.98
C SER A 923 58.35 -37.52 -97.83
N ASP A 924 57.31 -37.36 -97.01
CA ASP A 924 57.35 -36.45 -95.85
C ASP A 924 58.31 -36.96 -94.75
N GLN A 925 58.33 -38.26 -94.51
CA GLN A 925 59.26 -38.91 -93.59
C GLN A 925 60.68 -38.87 -94.11
N VAL A 926 60.89 -39.17 -95.39
CA VAL A 926 62.21 -39.11 -96.05
C VAL A 926 62.77 -37.69 -96.04
N ALA A 927 61.92 -36.67 -96.20
CA ALA A 927 62.29 -35.27 -95.99
C ALA A 927 62.56 -34.86 -94.54
N GLY A 928 62.35 -35.76 -93.57
CA GLY A 928 62.73 -35.61 -92.15
C GLY A 928 64.03 -36.33 -91.77
N LEU A 929 64.51 -37.26 -92.60
CA LEU A 929 65.70 -38.05 -92.29
C LEU A 929 66.96 -37.17 -92.20
N SER A 930 67.81 -37.51 -91.25
CA SER A 930 69.14 -36.93 -91.07
C SER A 930 70.18 -37.60 -91.96
N SER A 931 71.31 -36.94 -92.21
CA SER A 931 72.46 -37.54 -92.91
C SER A 931 72.97 -38.81 -92.22
N ALA A 932 72.89 -38.89 -90.89
CA ALA A 932 73.29 -40.08 -90.13
C ALA A 932 72.37 -41.29 -90.36
N GLN A 933 71.11 -41.09 -90.76
CA GLN A 933 70.17 -42.16 -91.11
C GLN A 933 70.28 -42.52 -92.60
N ILE A 934 70.35 -41.52 -93.48
CA ILE A 934 70.60 -41.75 -94.92
C ILE A 934 71.92 -42.50 -95.16
N ALA A 935 72.93 -42.30 -94.31
CA ALA A 935 74.21 -43.01 -94.37
C ALA A 935 74.16 -44.51 -94.04
N THR A 936 73.05 -45.02 -93.47
CA THR A 936 72.91 -46.47 -93.21
C THR A 936 72.22 -47.21 -94.36
N LEU A 937 71.62 -46.50 -95.32
CA LEU A 937 70.99 -47.11 -96.49
C LEU A 937 72.05 -47.71 -97.42
N ASN A 938 71.89 -48.99 -97.77
CA ASN A 938 72.66 -49.63 -98.82
C ASN A 938 72.03 -49.39 -100.22
N SER A 939 72.71 -49.87 -101.27
CA SER A 939 72.29 -49.70 -102.67
C SER A 939 70.95 -50.33 -103.01
N SER A 940 70.57 -51.43 -102.36
CA SER A 940 69.29 -52.09 -102.58
C SER A 940 68.17 -51.34 -101.85
N GLU A 941 68.43 -50.80 -100.66
CA GLU A 941 67.46 -50.06 -99.84
C GLU A 941 67.15 -48.68 -100.41
N LEU A 942 68.16 -47.90 -100.81
CA LEU A 942 67.93 -46.59 -101.43
C LEU A 942 67.18 -46.73 -102.77
N ALA A 943 67.37 -47.84 -103.49
CA ALA A 943 66.66 -48.16 -104.71
C ALA A 943 65.16 -48.52 -104.50
N LEU A 944 64.70 -48.70 -103.25
CA LEU A 944 63.27 -48.91 -102.95
C LEU A 944 62.46 -47.61 -102.93
N PHE A 945 63.12 -46.46 -102.76
CA PHE A 945 62.46 -45.15 -102.71
C PHE A 945 61.88 -44.74 -104.07
N SER A 946 60.67 -44.19 -104.06
CA SER A 946 60.05 -43.57 -105.21
C SER A 946 60.85 -42.34 -105.68
N THR A 947 60.58 -41.87 -106.90
CA THR A 947 61.16 -40.62 -107.41
C THR A 947 60.85 -39.42 -106.51
N ASP A 948 59.67 -39.39 -105.88
CA ASP A 948 59.32 -38.30 -104.96
C ASP A 948 59.96 -38.46 -103.58
N GLU A 949 60.20 -39.68 -103.06
CA GLU A 949 61.07 -39.88 -101.88
C GLU A 949 62.52 -39.48 -102.15
N ILE A 950 63.13 -39.91 -103.27
CA ILE A 950 64.51 -39.53 -103.62
C ILE A 950 64.66 -38.01 -103.71
N LYS A 951 63.70 -37.33 -104.35
CA LYS A 951 63.60 -35.87 -104.43
C LYS A 951 63.33 -35.19 -103.08
N ALA A 952 62.72 -35.90 -102.14
CA ALA A 952 62.39 -35.40 -100.81
C ALA A 952 63.56 -35.48 -99.81
N ILE A 953 64.57 -36.33 -100.03
CA ILE A 953 65.79 -36.41 -99.18
C ILE A 953 66.36 -35.00 -98.99
N SER A 954 66.31 -34.47 -97.75
CA SER A 954 66.65 -33.07 -97.52
C SER A 954 68.10 -32.76 -97.89
N ALA A 955 68.40 -31.53 -98.33
CA ALA A 955 69.78 -31.12 -98.66
C ALA A 955 70.77 -31.35 -97.51
N ASN A 956 70.32 -31.23 -96.25
CA ASN A 956 71.14 -31.53 -95.07
C ASN A 956 71.44 -33.03 -94.91
N ALA A 957 70.61 -33.90 -95.49
CA ALA A 957 70.72 -35.35 -95.41
C ALA A 957 71.53 -35.98 -96.57
N VAL A 958 71.60 -35.29 -97.72
CA VAL A 958 72.38 -35.71 -98.91
C VAL A 958 73.85 -36.01 -98.59
N ALA A 959 74.45 -35.31 -97.63
CA ALA A 959 75.82 -35.59 -97.17
C ALA A 959 76.02 -37.01 -96.61
N GLY A 960 74.93 -37.70 -96.23
CA GLY A 960 74.95 -39.10 -95.81
C GLY A 960 74.96 -40.12 -96.97
N LEU A 961 74.53 -39.74 -98.19
CA LEU A 961 74.39 -40.68 -99.31
C LEU A 961 75.75 -41.27 -99.70
N SER A 962 76.00 -42.55 -99.39
CA SER A 962 77.22 -43.21 -99.83
C SER A 962 77.23 -43.36 -101.36
N THR A 963 78.40 -43.29 -101.98
CA THR A 963 78.55 -43.48 -103.44
C THR A 963 78.11 -44.87 -103.89
N ALA A 964 78.20 -45.86 -102.98
CA ALA A 964 77.62 -47.19 -103.18
C ALA A 964 76.09 -47.16 -103.20
N ALA A 965 75.44 -46.47 -102.25
CA ALA A 965 73.99 -46.34 -102.20
C ALA A 965 73.44 -45.63 -103.44
N ILE A 966 74.04 -44.49 -103.82
CA ILE A 966 73.70 -43.74 -105.05
C ILE A 966 73.84 -44.63 -106.29
N GLY A 967 74.84 -45.51 -106.34
CA GLY A 967 75.04 -46.46 -107.43
C GLY A 967 73.95 -47.52 -107.61
N GLY A 968 73.00 -47.64 -106.67
CA GLY A 968 71.81 -48.48 -106.80
C GLY A 968 70.61 -47.79 -107.46
N LEU A 969 70.64 -46.46 -107.64
CA LEU A 969 69.52 -45.72 -108.24
C LEU A 969 69.36 -46.05 -109.72
N ASN A 970 68.13 -46.25 -110.17
CA ASN A 970 67.81 -46.29 -111.60
C ASN A 970 67.82 -44.87 -112.21
N SER A 971 67.77 -44.76 -113.54
CA SER A 971 67.86 -43.48 -114.25
C SER A 971 66.72 -42.50 -113.92
N ALA A 972 65.51 -42.97 -113.60
CA ALA A 972 64.41 -42.11 -113.15
C ALA A 972 64.65 -41.58 -111.72
N GLN A 973 65.12 -42.43 -110.80
CA GLN A 973 65.47 -42.03 -109.43
C GLN A 973 66.65 -41.05 -109.41
N ALA A 974 67.75 -41.36 -110.12
CA ALA A 974 68.91 -40.48 -110.23
C ALA A 974 68.54 -39.14 -110.89
N GLY A 975 67.60 -39.14 -111.84
CA GLY A 975 67.05 -37.92 -112.46
C GLY A 975 66.06 -37.13 -111.60
N ALA A 976 65.53 -37.73 -110.52
CA ALA A 976 64.61 -37.06 -109.60
C ALA A 976 65.33 -36.21 -108.54
N LEU A 977 66.66 -36.36 -108.40
CA LEU A 977 67.48 -35.53 -107.53
C LEU A 977 67.40 -34.05 -107.96
N SER A 978 66.87 -33.22 -107.07
CA SER A 978 66.69 -31.79 -107.29
C SER A 978 68.04 -31.06 -107.43
N PRO A 979 68.07 -29.91 -108.14
CA PRO A 979 69.28 -29.08 -108.23
C PRO A 979 69.86 -28.68 -106.87
N GLN A 980 69.02 -28.55 -105.85
CA GLN A 980 69.42 -28.25 -104.47
C GLN A 980 70.17 -29.41 -103.81
N GLN A 981 69.76 -30.66 -104.06
CA GLN A 981 70.46 -31.85 -103.58
C GLN A 981 71.78 -32.05 -104.33
N LEU A 982 71.76 -31.96 -105.67
CA LEU A 982 72.98 -32.08 -106.49
C LEU A 982 74.04 -31.03 -106.13
N LYS A 983 73.63 -29.81 -105.74
CA LYS A 983 74.53 -28.72 -105.33
C LYS A 983 75.25 -28.96 -103.99
N VAL A 984 74.74 -29.83 -103.13
CA VAL A 984 75.35 -30.14 -101.80
C VAL A 984 76.00 -31.51 -101.74
N MET A 985 76.01 -32.25 -102.86
CA MET A 985 76.82 -33.44 -103.04
C MET A 985 78.30 -33.07 -103.20
N ASN A 986 79.19 -33.93 -102.70
CA ASN A 986 80.61 -33.88 -103.07
C ASN A 986 80.85 -34.51 -104.46
N ASP A 987 82.01 -34.25 -105.06
CA ASP A 987 82.34 -34.66 -106.44
C ASP A 987 82.12 -36.17 -106.69
N ALA A 988 82.47 -37.03 -105.72
CA ALA A 988 82.30 -38.48 -105.83
C ALA A 988 80.82 -38.92 -105.72
N GLN A 989 80.00 -38.20 -104.96
CA GLN A 989 78.55 -38.39 -104.95
C GLN A 989 77.93 -37.94 -106.27
N VAL A 990 78.33 -36.79 -106.82
CA VAL A 990 77.86 -36.30 -108.13
C VAL A 990 78.25 -37.27 -109.25
N GLU A 991 79.49 -37.79 -109.25
CA GLU A 991 79.93 -38.79 -110.22
C GLU A 991 79.17 -40.11 -110.07
N ALA A 992 78.85 -40.54 -108.84
CA ALA A 992 77.98 -41.69 -108.61
C ALA A 992 76.55 -41.46 -109.18
N VAL A 993 75.98 -40.26 -109.06
CA VAL A 993 74.69 -39.92 -109.70
C VAL A 993 74.80 -39.97 -111.22
N ILE A 994 75.83 -39.33 -111.79
CA ILE A 994 76.07 -39.32 -113.25
C ILE A 994 76.25 -40.74 -113.78
N LYS A 995 76.84 -41.64 -112.98
CA LYS A 995 76.98 -43.06 -113.31
C LYS A 995 75.63 -43.79 -113.22
N ALA A 996 74.90 -43.65 -112.12
CA ALA A 996 73.58 -44.26 -111.92
C ALA A 996 72.57 -43.84 -113.00
N TYR A 997 72.53 -42.55 -113.35
CA TYR A 997 71.69 -42.01 -114.42
C TYR A 997 72.00 -42.59 -115.82
N LYS A 998 73.20 -43.16 -116.01
CA LYS A 998 73.66 -43.80 -117.26
C LYS A 998 73.71 -45.34 -117.17
N ALA A 999 73.32 -45.94 -116.04
CA ALA A 999 73.55 -47.36 -115.75
C ALA A 999 72.36 -48.30 -116.07
N VAL A 1000 71.25 -47.75 -116.59
CA VAL A 1000 70.07 -48.48 -117.07
C VAL A 1000 69.60 -47.88 -118.39
#